data_AF-A0A935SS72-F1
#
_entry.id   AF-A0A935SS72-F1
#
_cell.length_a   1.000
_cell.length_b   1.000
_cell.length_c   1.000
_cell.angle_alpha   90.00
_cell.angle_beta   90.00
_cell.angle_gamma   90.00
#
_symmetry.space_group_name_H-M   'P 1'
#
loop_
_entity.id
_entity.type
_entity.pdbx_description
1 polymer ?
#
loop_
_entity_poly.entity_id
_entity_poly.type
_entity_poly.pdbx_seq_one_letter_code
_entity_poly.pdbx_strand_id
1 'polypeptide(L)'
;MGAVDTNYTISYVPGSVTVSQAPLLITASSHTVNYGDAVPTITPIYSGLVAGDLAPATPPTCSTTYLMGSSVIGSPYPTTCVGAVDGNYLITYAPGSVTVNAVALLITASSHTVTYGDAAPTISPSYSGLVAGDLAPATPPSCSTTYSSGSPVSGSPYPSTCGGAVDTNYIITYASGIVTVNKANVACIVTPYDVIYDALPHTATGTCTGVLAQDRTVDLDLLTTTTHTAPGVYNDTWVFTDTTGNYNNTSGNITDTIRSGTVEGVVSYGIVPANKVSGVTVNGVGSIATSGISNALGYYSLTNFGIGSYTMTPSKPTQQCLTSNGITSLDAALVAQHVVGIATLTGYGLDSAKVSGLPTVSSFDAALIAQKTVANCATLPYQRSGQWYFVLPSNTHSQAQIIDNIVTDNYTAYMLGDVDGDWNPAGLNRPALARVSNSPDAVQVGLPAVTADAGTRVSVPLRMDNMMGRGVTSYQFDIEYDPTVIEPAELAADLVGAVPAELAIVSNAPIPGVLKVTVYGAFPATGDGVYANLHFNVRGAMGSSSPLAIRGFMLNDDRWEVNTTDGVIMVGRVNAERPSIKGRILTTDGSGVLNAIVTLTSTTGKIQSMRSGEGGAFEFTRVVAGETYTLTIQSKRFRYQPRTVSMSGNAVELDVIAEQ
;
A
#
# COMPACT_ATOMS: atom_id res chain seq x y z
N MET A 1 88.48 -118.58 -57.55
CA MET A 1 89.88 -118.69 -58.01
C MET A 1 90.29 -120.14 -57.92
N GLY A 2 90.66 -120.77 -59.03
CA GLY A 2 90.85 -122.22 -59.14
C GLY A 2 92.31 -122.64 -59.09
N ALA A 3 92.62 -123.62 -58.24
CA ALA A 3 93.88 -124.34 -58.21
C ALA A 3 93.86 -125.44 -59.29
N VAL A 4 95.01 -125.69 -59.92
CA VAL A 4 95.18 -126.73 -60.95
C VAL A 4 96.36 -127.60 -60.54
N ASP A 5 96.13 -128.91 -60.37
CA ASP A 5 97.16 -129.93 -60.14
C ASP A 5 96.83 -131.15 -61.02
N THR A 6 97.79 -131.58 -61.82
CA THR A 6 97.65 -132.63 -62.84
C THR A 6 97.52 -134.05 -62.29
N ASN A 7 97.64 -134.24 -60.97
CA ASN A 7 97.50 -135.55 -60.32
C ASN A 7 96.16 -135.76 -59.59
N TYR A 8 95.25 -134.77 -59.58
CA TYR A 8 93.95 -134.85 -58.89
C TYR A 8 92.79 -134.23 -59.68
N THR A 9 91.64 -134.89 -59.69
CA THR A 9 90.38 -134.28 -60.15
C THR A 9 89.82 -133.40 -59.03
N ILE A 10 90.03 -132.08 -59.12
CA ILE A 10 89.55 -131.12 -58.13
C ILE A 10 88.08 -130.77 -58.42
N SER A 11 87.20 -131.06 -57.47
CA SER A 11 85.78 -130.66 -57.49
C SER A 11 85.54 -129.50 -56.54
N TYR A 12 84.97 -128.41 -57.05
CA TYR A 12 84.55 -127.26 -56.25
C TYR A 12 83.05 -127.37 -55.98
N VAL A 13 82.68 -127.49 -54.70
CA VAL A 13 81.29 -127.37 -54.27
C VAL A 13 81.06 -125.93 -53.83
N PRO A 14 80.13 -125.18 -54.44
CA PRO A 14 79.77 -123.85 -53.95
C PRO A 14 79.10 -123.96 -52.58
N GLY A 15 79.64 -123.26 -51.57
CA GLY A 15 78.92 -122.96 -50.33
C GLY A 15 78.07 -121.71 -50.53
N SER A 16 76.78 -121.76 -50.18
CA SER A 16 75.92 -120.57 -50.15
C SER A 16 75.95 -119.92 -48.77
N VAL A 17 76.11 -118.60 -48.72
CA VAL A 17 75.86 -117.78 -47.52
C VAL A 17 74.47 -117.16 -47.66
N THR A 18 73.61 -117.36 -46.65
CA THR A 18 72.34 -116.65 -46.52
C THR A 18 72.51 -115.46 -45.58
N VAL A 19 72.21 -114.26 -46.08
CA VAL A 19 72.15 -113.04 -45.26
C VAL A 19 70.70 -112.84 -44.85
N SER A 20 70.43 -112.83 -43.54
CA SER A 20 69.12 -112.47 -43.00
C SER A 20 68.97 -110.96 -42.92
N GLN A 21 67.76 -110.46 -43.17
CA GLN A 21 67.45 -109.04 -43.04
C GLN A 21 67.63 -108.54 -41.59
N ALA A 22 68.12 -107.31 -41.42
CA ALA A 22 68.22 -106.65 -40.12
C ALA A 22 66.86 -106.07 -39.69
N PRO A 23 66.47 -106.08 -38.40
CA PRO A 23 65.21 -105.48 -37.96
C PRO A 23 65.29 -103.94 -38.06
N LEU A 24 64.29 -103.32 -38.70
CA LEU A 24 64.12 -101.86 -38.76
C LEU A 24 62.75 -101.47 -38.21
N LEU A 25 62.73 -100.61 -37.18
CA LEU A 25 61.52 -100.02 -36.64
C LEU A 25 61.36 -98.60 -37.17
N ILE A 26 60.20 -98.33 -37.77
CA ILE A 26 59.81 -96.99 -38.25
C ILE A 26 58.69 -96.47 -37.34
N THR A 27 58.99 -95.44 -36.55
CA THR A 27 58.01 -94.77 -35.69
C THR A 27 57.52 -93.49 -36.34
N ALA A 28 56.20 -93.29 -36.43
CA ALA A 28 55.66 -92.01 -36.87
C ALA A 28 55.88 -90.93 -35.80
N SER A 29 56.22 -89.70 -36.18
CA SER A 29 56.44 -88.60 -35.22
C SER A 29 55.16 -88.27 -34.43
N SER A 30 55.35 -87.85 -33.18
CA SER A 30 54.28 -87.32 -32.32
C SER A 30 54.38 -85.81 -32.18
N HIS A 31 53.25 -85.12 -32.09
CA HIS A 31 53.18 -83.66 -31.97
C HIS A 31 52.14 -83.24 -30.94
N THR A 32 52.30 -82.03 -30.41
CA THR A 32 51.27 -81.36 -29.62
C THR A 32 50.85 -80.11 -30.37
N VAL A 33 49.54 -79.95 -30.56
CA VAL A 33 48.91 -78.81 -31.23
C VAL A 33 47.79 -78.27 -30.34
N ASN A 34 47.36 -77.04 -30.56
CA ASN A 34 46.14 -76.51 -29.96
C ASN A 34 44.95 -76.78 -30.88
N TYR A 35 43.74 -76.78 -30.31
CA TYR A 35 42.52 -76.88 -31.08
C TYR A 35 42.47 -75.77 -32.15
N GLY A 36 42.14 -76.14 -33.39
CA GLY A 36 42.12 -75.22 -34.53
C GLY A 36 43.47 -74.98 -35.23
N ASP A 37 44.59 -75.49 -34.71
CA ASP A 37 45.87 -75.43 -35.40
C ASP A 37 45.86 -76.24 -36.71
N ALA A 38 46.76 -75.90 -37.64
CA ALA A 38 46.93 -76.64 -38.88
C ALA A 38 47.47 -78.06 -38.62
N VAL A 39 47.19 -78.99 -39.54
CA VAL A 39 47.67 -80.38 -39.47
C VAL A 39 49.22 -80.39 -39.44
N PRO A 40 49.87 -80.97 -38.42
CA PRO A 40 51.32 -81.03 -38.34
C PRO A 40 51.87 -81.99 -39.39
N THR A 41 53.08 -81.72 -39.90
CA THR A 41 53.76 -82.62 -40.84
C THR A 41 54.33 -83.84 -40.10
N ILE A 42 53.82 -85.03 -40.40
CA ILE A 42 54.27 -86.28 -39.78
C ILE A 42 55.51 -86.83 -40.51
N THR A 43 56.56 -87.14 -39.76
CA THR A 43 57.83 -87.64 -40.30
C THR A 43 58.18 -89.02 -39.73
N PRO A 44 58.86 -89.89 -40.49
CA PRO A 44 59.33 -91.17 -39.99
C PRO A 44 60.58 -91.00 -39.13
N ILE A 45 60.63 -91.72 -38.01
CA ILE A 45 61.78 -91.84 -37.12
C ILE A 45 62.28 -93.29 -37.22
N TYR A 46 63.51 -93.46 -37.71
CA TYR A 46 64.10 -94.78 -37.94
C TYR A 46 64.93 -95.25 -36.75
N SER A 47 64.78 -96.53 -36.38
CA SER A 47 65.60 -97.19 -35.36
C SER A 47 65.99 -98.60 -35.81
N GLY A 48 67.29 -98.92 -35.80
CA GLY A 48 67.82 -100.20 -36.29
C GLY A 48 68.49 -100.15 -37.66
N LEU A 49 68.65 -98.96 -38.26
CA LEU A 49 69.51 -98.77 -39.43
C LEU A 49 70.98 -99.09 -39.07
N VAL A 50 71.68 -99.79 -39.96
CA VAL A 50 73.08 -100.20 -39.77
C VAL A 50 73.94 -99.71 -40.94
N ALA A 51 75.26 -99.91 -40.84
CA ALA A 51 76.22 -99.65 -41.93
C ALA A 51 76.23 -98.22 -42.54
N GLY A 52 75.71 -97.22 -41.81
CA GLY A 52 75.69 -95.82 -42.26
C GLY A 52 74.44 -95.40 -43.04
N ASP A 53 73.44 -96.27 -43.14
CA ASP A 53 72.16 -95.96 -43.80
C ASP A 53 71.39 -94.84 -43.07
N LEU A 54 70.75 -93.95 -43.83
CA LEU A 54 69.97 -92.82 -43.31
C LEU A 54 68.44 -93.00 -43.45
N ALA A 55 68.00 -93.89 -44.33
CA ALA A 55 66.60 -94.23 -44.60
C ALA A 55 66.53 -95.56 -45.40
N PRO A 56 65.39 -96.26 -45.40
CA PRO A 56 65.17 -97.40 -46.30
C PRO A 56 65.14 -96.97 -47.77
N ALA A 57 65.47 -97.89 -48.68
CA ALA A 57 65.54 -97.65 -50.13
C ALA A 57 64.29 -96.98 -50.73
N THR A 58 63.10 -97.40 -50.29
CA THR A 58 61.84 -96.67 -50.49
C THR A 58 61.38 -96.12 -49.15
N PRO A 59 61.35 -94.78 -48.95
CA PRO A 59 60.85 -94.17 -47.74
C PRO A 59 59.36 -94.46 -47.48
N PRO A 60 58.92 -94.53 -46.21
CA PRO A 60 57.51 -94.66 -45.87
C PRO A 60 56.75 -93.35 -46.15
N THR A 61 55.44 -93.47 -46.38
CA THR A 61 54.52 -92.34 -46.30
C THR A 61 53.92 -92.30 -44.91
N CYS A 62 53.99 -91.14 -44.25
CA CYS A 62 53.44 -90.96 -42.91
C CYS A 62 52.23 -90.01 -42.94
N SER A 63 51.23 -90.30 -42.13
CA SER A 63 49.97 -89.56 -42.09
C SER A 63 49.40 -89.50 -40.68
N THR A 64 48.41 -88.64 -40.48
CA THR A 64 47.61 -88.58 -39.24
C THR A 64 46.14 -88.52 -39.59
N THR A 65 45.29 -89.02 -38.69
CA THR A 65 43.84 -88.81 -38.77
C THR A 65 43.42 -87.45 -38.21
N TYR A 66 44.34 -86.68 -37.61
CA TYR A 66 44.07 -85.31 -37.20
C TYR A 66 43.84 -84.42 -38.43
N LEU A 67 42.69 -83.75 -38.44
CA LEU A 67 42.34 -82.65 -39.34
C LEU A 67 42.28 -81.33 -38.56
N MET A 68 42.47 -80.19 -39.23
CA MET A 68 42.23 -78.88 -38.60
C MET A 68 40.79 -78.83 -38.05
N GLY A 69 40.63 -78.49 -36.77
CA GLY A 69 39.34 -78.53 -36.07
C GLY A 69 38.99 -79.88 -35.42
N SER A 70 39.89 -80.87 -35.40
CA SER A 70 39.67 -82.11 -34.66
C SER A 70 39.58 -81.84 -33.15
N SER A 71 38.55 -82.40 -32.51
CA SER A 71 38.21 -82.09 -31.11
C SER A 71 39.26 -82.59 -30.11
N VAL A 72 39.41 -81.82 -29.02
CA VAL A 72 40.20 -82.22 -27.84
C VAL A 72 39.68 -83.52 -27.23
N ILE A 73 38.37 -83.83 -27.29
CA ILE A 73 37.83 -85.08 -26.74
C ILE A 73 38.34 -86.33 -27.48
N GLY A 74 38.70 -86.18 -28.75
CA GLY A 74 39.25 -87.25 -29.58
C GLY A 74 40.77 -87.38 -29.49
N SER A 75 41.42 -86.51 -28.73
CA SER A 75 42.86 -86.52 -28.49
C SER A 75 43.27 -87.71 -27.60
N PRO A 76 44.38 -88.42 -27.89
CA PRO A 76 45.31 -88.16 -28.98
C PRO A 76 44.92 -88.87 -30.30
N TYR A 77 45.19 -88.22 -31.43
CA TYR A 77 44.94 -88.77 -32.77
C TYR A 77 46.14 -89.59 -33.26
N PRO A 78 45.96 -90.80 -33.80
CA PRO A 78 47.09 -91.63 -34.22
C PRO A 78 47.84 -91.02 -35.42
N THR A 79 49.16 -91.22 -35.42
CA THR A 79 50.03 -91.01 -36.59
C THR A 79 50.61 -92.36 -37.01
N THR A 80 50.64 -92.63 -38.31
CA THR A 80 51.10 -93.91 -38.85
C THR A 80 52.00 -93.69 -40.06
N CYS A 81 52.98 -94.58 -40.22
CA CYS A 81 53.83 -94.67 -41.40
C CYS A 81 53.60 -96.02 -42.07
N VAL A 82 53.57 -96.07 -43.41
CA VAL A 82 53.42 -97.31 -44.17
C VAL A 82 54.18 -97.24 -45.49
N GLY A 83 54.42 -98.40 -46.11
CA GLY A 83 54.91 -98.49 -47.48
C GLY A 83 56.42 -98.32 -47.67
N ALA A 84 57.21 -98.31 -46.60
CA ALA A 84 58.66 -98.45 -46.74
C ALA A 84 59.03 -99.85 -47.25
N VAL A 85 60.01 -99.90 -48.15
CA VAL A 85 60.52 -101.14 -48.75
C VAL A 85 62.04 -101.08 -48.78
N ASP A 86 62.69 -102.10 -48.23
CA ASP A 86 64.13 -102.29 -48.33
C ASP A 86 64.46 -103.77 -48.24
N GLY A 87 65.21 -104.30 -49.20
CA GLY A 87 65.58 -105.72 -49.25
C GLY A 87 66.51 -106.15 -48.12
N ASN A 88 67.16 -105.21 -47.43
CA ASN A 88 68.11 -105.47 -46.36
C ASN A 88 67.46 -105.48 -44.96
N TYR A 89 66.21 -105.00 -44.84
CA TYR A 89 65.57 -104.80 -43.55
C TYR A 89 64.21 -105.50 -43.41
N LEU A 90 63.99 -106.15 -42.26
CA LEU A 90 62.66 -106.60 -41.83
C LEU A 90 61.96 -105.43 -41.15
N ILE A 91 61.09 -104.76 -41.91
CA ILE A 91 60.48 -103.49 -41.49
C ILE A 91 59.25 -103.73 -40.60
N THR A 92 59.22 -103.03 -39.46
CA THR A 92 58.07 -102.93 -38.55
C THR A 92 57.71 -101.48 -38.29
N TYR A 93 56.46 -101.21 -37.92
CA TYR A 93 55.96 -99.85 -37.70
C TYR A 93 55.44 -99.67 -36.27
N ALA A 94 55.74 -98.53 -35.68
CA ALA A 94 55.15 -98.09 -34.42
C ALA A 94 54.36 -96.79 -34.63
N PRO A 95 53.15 -96.67 -34.04
CA PRO A 95 52.37 -95.45 -34.14
C PRO A 95 52.98 -94.33 -33.29
N GLY A 96 52.82 -93.10 -33.75
CA GLY A 96 52.94 -91.89 -32.93
C GLY A 96 51.55 -91.30 -32.67
N SER A 97 51.50 -90.05 -32.21
CA SER A 97 50.23 -89.38 -31.96
C SER A 97 50.29 -87.85 -32.03
N VAL A 98 49.17 -87.23 -32.39
CA VAL A 98 48.93 -85.79 -32.26
C VAL A 98 48.04 -85.56 -31.04
N THR A 99 48.60 -84.91 -30.01
CA THR A 99 47.86 -84.46 -28.82
C THR A 99 47.31 -83.06 -29.07
N VAL A 100 46.01 -82.88 -28.91
CA VAL A 100 45.32 -81.59 -29.06
C VAL A 100 45.04 -81.00 -27.68
N ASN A 101 45.52 -79.78 -27.44
CA ASN A 101 45.22 -78.99 -26.24
C ASN A 101 44.04 -78.04 -26.49
N ALA A 102 43.25 -77.77 -25.44
CA ALA A 102 42.18 -76.77 -25.51
C ALA A 102 42.74 -75.34 -25.61
N VAL A 103 42.01 -74.46 -26.30
CA VAL A 103 42.36 -73.04 -26.49
C VAL A 103 41.60 -72.16 -25.49
N ALA A 104 42.17 -71.04 -25.05
CA ALA A 104 41.46 -70.12 -24.17
C ALA A 104 40.25 -69.47 -24.87
N LEU A 105 39.08 -69.51 -24.24
CA LEU A 105 37.88 -68.79 -24.67
C LEU A 105 37.43 -67.85 -23.55
N LEU A 106 37.34 -66.55 -23.86
CA LEU A 106 36.78 -65.55 -22.97
C LEU A 106 35.34 -65.23 -23.38
N ILE A 107 34.41 -65.40 -22.44
CA ILE A 107 32.99 -65.03 -22.59
C ILE A 107 32.75 -63.77 -21.78
N THR A 108 32.36 -62.67 -22.44
CA THR A 108 32.04 -61.40 -21.76
C THR A 108 30.54 -61.13 -21.80
N ALA A 109 29.94 -60.85 -20.66
CA ALA A 109 28.54 -60.42 -20.59
C ALA A 109 28.39 -58.96 -21.09
N SER A 110 27.31 -58.66 -21.82
CA SER A 110 27.05 -57.30 -22.31
C SER A 110 26.78 -56.29 -21.17
N SER A 111 27.10 -55.03 -21.45
CA SER A 111 26.82 -53.90 -20.55
C SER A 111 25.75 -53.00 -21.14
N HIS A 112 24.92 -52.39 -20.29
CA HIS A 112 23.80 -51.54 -20.70
C HIS A 112 23.66 -50.31 -19.79
N THR A 113 22.94 -49.31 -20.28
CA THR A 113 22.47 -48.17 -19.49
C THR A 113 20.96 -48.11 -19.57
N VAL A 114 20.30 -47.94 -18.44
CA VAL A 114 18.84 -47.86 -18.29
C VAL A 114 18.49 -46.68 -17.39
N THR A 115 17.22 -46.26 -17.38
CA THR A 115 16.70 -45.27 -16.43
C THR A 115 15.95 -45.99 -15.31
N TYR A 116 15.94 -45.43 -14.09
CA TYR A 116 15.19 -45.98 -12.97
C TYR A 116 13.72 -46.25 -13.35
N GLY A 117 13.23 -47.46 -13.08
CA GLY A 117 11.90 -47.92 -13.49
C GLY A 117 11.85 -48.70 -14.81
N ASP A 118 12.89 -48.61 -15.65
CA ASP A 118 12.94 -49.36 -16.90
C ASP A 118 13.03 -50.87 -16.64
N ALA A 119 12.46 -51.65 -17.55
CA ALA A 119 12.57 -53.10 -17.53
C ALA A 119 14.05 -53.56 -17.62
N ALA A 120 14.36 -54.71 -17.02
CA ALA A 120 15.72 -55.25 -17.08
C ALA A 120 16.14 -55.53 -18.53
N PRO A 121 17.35 -55.10 -18.95
CA PRO A 121 17.83 -55.35 -20.30
C PRO A 121 18.18 -56.83 -20.48
N THR A 122 18.08 -57.33 -21.71
CA THR A 122 18.54 -58.68 -22.04
C THR A 122 20.06 -58.70 -22.13
N ILE A 123 20.71 -59.53 -21.31
CA ILE A 123 22.17 -59.69 -21.32
C ILE A 123 22.57 -60.74 -22.36
N SER A 124 23.56 -60.40 -23.19
CA SER A 124 24.08 -61.26 -24.25
C SER A 124 25.57 -61.57 -24.05
N PRO A 125 26.06 -62.76 -24.43
CA PRO A 125 27.48 -63.08 -24.40
C PRO A 125 28.20 -62.58 -25.66
N SER A 126 29.44 -62.13 -25.51
CA SER A 126 30.40 -61.96 -26.60
C SER A 126 31.60 -62.89 -26.42
N TYR A 127 32.05 -63.54 -27.48
CA TYR A 127 33.10 -64.54 -27.46
C TYR A 127 34.41 -63.98 -28.04
N SER A 128 35.53 -64.24 -27.35
CA SER A 128 36.88 -63.93 -27.84
C SER A 128 37.80 -65.14 -27.66
N GLY A 129 38.47 -65.56 -28.74
CA GLY A 129 39.33 -66.76 -28.75
C GLY A 129 38.72 -67.98 -29.46
N LEU A 130 37.55 -67.85 -30.10
CA LEU A 130 37.01 -68.90 -30.97
C LEU A 130 37.92 -69.08 -32.21
N VAL A 131 38.16 -70.33 -32.57
CA VAL A 131 39.01 -70.76 -33.71
C VAL A 131 38.27 -71.80 -34.55
N ALA A 132 38.90 -72.32 -35.59
CA ALA A 132 38.33 -73.37 -36.46
C ALA A 132 36.97 -73.03 -37.13
N GLY A 133 36.57 -71.75 -37.16
CA GLY A 133 35.29 -71.31 -37.70
C GLY A 133 34.11 -71.38 -36.72
N ASP A 134 34.37 -71.64 -35.44
CA ASP A 134 33.34 -71.69 -34.41
C ASP A 134 32.69 -70.31 -34.17
N LEU A 135 31.37 -70.31 -33.94
CA LEU A 135 30.58 -69.09 -33.65
C LEU A 135 30.14 -68.98 -32.18
N ALA A 136 30.18 -70.09 -31.43
CA ALA A 136 29.81 -70.20 -30.03
C ALA A 136 30.37 -71.52 -29.44
N PRO A 137 30.50 -71.65 -28.10
CA PRO A 137 30.79 -72.94 -27.46
C PRO A 137 29.65 -73.93 -27.68
N ALA A 138 29.96 -75.23 -27.64
CA ALA A 138 29.01 -76.32 -27.85
C ALA A 138 27.72 -76.22 -27.01
N THR A 139 27.86 -75.86 -25.74
CA THR A 139 26.73 -75.42 -24.89
C THR A 139 26.89 -73.92 -24.63
N PRO A 140 25.96 -73.06 -25.11
CA PRO A 140 25.98 -71.63 -24.85
C PRO A 140 25.84 -71.29 -23.36
N PRO A 141 26.42 -70.17 -22.90
CA PRO A 141 26.21 -69.69 -21.53
C PRO A 141 24.78 -69.19 -21.31
N SER A 142 24.33 -69.22 -20.06
CA SER A 142 23.20 -68.42 -19.60
C SER A 142 23.72 -67.11 -19.03
N CYS A 143 23.12 -65.98 -19.42
CA CYS A 143 23.51 -64.66 -18.97
C CYS A 143 22.36 -63.94 -18.26
N SER A 144 22.67 -63.23 -17.19
CA SER A 144 21.68 -62.52 -16.37
C SER A 144 22.28 -61.26 -15.73
N THR A 145 21.41 -60.44 -15.15
CA THR A 145 21.77 -59.27 -14.34
C THR A 145 21.01 -59.30 -13.03
N THR A 146 21.58 -58.71 -11.98
CA THR A 146 20.86 -58.50 -10.72
C THR A 146 19.98 -57.24 -10.73
N TYR A 147 20.03 -56.45 -11.82
CA TYR A 147 19.16 -55.29 -11.99
C TYR A 147 17.69 -55.72 -12.20
N SER A 148 16.78 -54.97 -11.57
CA SER A 148 15.33 -55.03 -11.77
C SER A 148 14.77 -53.61 -11.88
N SER A 149 13.54 -53.41 -12.36
CA SER A 149 12.95 -52.07 -12.48
C SER A 149 12.83 -51.31 -11.15
N GLY A 150 12.88 -51.99 -10.00
CA GLY A 150 12.89 -51.37 -8.66
C GLY A 150 14.28 -51.08 -8.09
N SER A 151 15.35 -51.47 -8.78
CA SER A 151 16.74 -51.31 -8.33
C SER A 151 17.12 -49.82 -8.25
N PRO A 152 17.50 -49.29 -7.06
CA PRO A 152 17.75 -47.86 -6.89
C PRO A 152 19.02 -47.38 -7.60
N VAL A 153 19.03 -46.10 -7.99
CA VAL A 153 20.19 -45.46 -8.63
C VAL A 153 21.45 -45.53 -7.75
N SER A 154 21.29 -45.48 -6.42
CA SER A 154 22.41 -45.59 -5.47
C SER A 154 23.13 -46.95 -5.50
N GLY A 155 22.49 -47.99 -6.02
CA GLY A 155 23.10 -49.32 -6.21
C GLY A 155 23.77 -49.49 -7.58
N SER A 156 23.70 -48.49 -8.46
CA SER A 156 24.35 -48.52 -9.77
C SER A 156 25.89 -48.45 -9.65
N PRO A 157 26.66 -49.23 -10.44
CA PRO A 157 26.20 -50.18 -11.46
C PRO A 157 25.88 -51.58 -10.91
N TYR A 158 24.95 -52.28 -11.57
CA TYR A 158 24.59 -53.68 -11.25
C TYR A 158 25.35 -54.68 -12.13
N PRO A 159 25.88 -55.79 -11.58
CA PRO A 159 26.64 -56.76 -12.35
C PRO A 159 25.78 -57.51 -13.37
N SER A 160 26.35 -57.76 -14.55
CA SER A 160 25.85 -58.69 -15.55
C SER A 160 26.85 -59.84 -15.69
N THR A 161 26.37 -61.08 -15.61
CA THR A 161 27.23 -62.27 -15.60
C THR A 161 26.74 -63.30 -16.61
N CYS A 162 27.67 -64.08 -17.14
CA CYS A 162 27.40 -65.26 -17.94
C CYS A 162 28.03 -66.47 -17.27
N GLY A 163 27.42 -67.65 -17.40
CA GLY A 163 27.94 -68.89 -16.83
C GLY A 163 27.34 -70.13 -17.46
N GLY A 164 27.95 -71.28 -17.20
CA GLY A 164 27.42 -72.58 -17.63
C GLY A 164 27.70 -72.96 -19.09
N ALA A 165 28.55 -72.21 -19.80
CA ALA A 165 29.03 -72.67 -21.10
C ALA A 165 29.92 -73.90 -20.94
N VAL A 166 29.81 -74.83 -21.88
CA VAL A 166 30.58 -76.08 -21.89
C VAL A 166 31.08 -76.32 -23.30
N ASP A 167 32.40 -76.46 -23.45
CA ASP A 167 33.04 -76.90 -24.68
C ASP A 167 34.39 -77.53 -24.32
N THR A 168 34.63 -78.77 -24.74
CA THR A 168 35.88 -79.48 -24.41
C THR A 168 37.07 -78.95 -25.21
N ASN A 169 36.83 -78.23 -26.29
CA ASN A 169 37.86 -77.63 -27.14
C ASN A 169 38.42 -76.33 -26.55
N TYR A 170 37.77 -75.78 -25.52
CA TYR A 170 38.12 -74.48 -24.96
C TYR A 170 38.30 -74.51 -23.43
N ILE A 171 39.29 -73.75 -22.94
CA ILE A 171 39.43 -73.37 -21.53
C ILE A 171 38.61 -72.10 -21.33
N ILE A 172 37.39 -72.25 -20.79
CA ILE A 172 36.41 -71.16 -20.70
C ILE A 172 36.68 -70.28 -19.47
N THR A 173 36.73 -68.98 -19.70
CA THR A 173 36.78 -67.93 -18.67
C THR A 173 35.69 -66.90 -18.91
N TYR A 174 35.30 -66.17 -17.85
CA TYR A 174 34.20 -65.22 -17.91
C TYR A 174 34.65 -63.82 -17.48
N ALA A 175 34.15 -62.80 -18.18
CA ALA A 175 34.22 -61.40 -17.78
C ALA A 175 32.81 -60.82 -17.59
N SER A 176 32.64 -60.06 -16.51
CA SER A 176 31.36 -59.43 -16.19
C SER A 176 31.13 -58.16 -17.01
N GLY A 177 29.89 -57.93 -17.39
CA GLY A 177 29.37 -56.63 -17.84
C GLY A 177 28.69 -55.89 -16.68
N ILE A 178 28.11 -54.73 -16.97
CA ILE A 178 27.39 -53.92 -16.00
C ILE A 178 26.13 -53.27 -16.57
N VAL A 179 25.11 -53.10 -15.73
CA VAL A 179 23.95 -52.24 -16.00
C VAL A 179 24.07 -50.96 -15.18
N THR A 180 24.21 -49.82 -15.84
CA THR A 180 24.24 -48.49 -15.22
C THR A 180 22.83 -47.91 -15.20
N VAL A 181 22.38 -47.38 -14.06
CA VAL A 181 21.03 -46.81 -13.88
C VAL A 181 21.11 -45.29 -13.75
N ASN A 182 20.42 -44.58 -14.64
CA ASN A 182 20.24 -43.13 -14.60
C ASN A 182 18.98 -42.76 -13.80
N LYS A 183 18.94 -41.53 -13.27
CA LYS A 183 17.75 -40.97 -12.60
C LYS A 183 16.59 -40.79 -13.59
N ALA A 184 15.39 -41.12 -13.14
CA ALA A 184 14.14 -40.86 -13.86
C ALA A 184 13.67 -39.40 -13.67
N ASN A 185 12.71 -38.97 -14.49
CA ASN A 185 11.99 -37.73 -14.24
C ASN A 185 10.67 -38.03 -13.52
N VAL A 186 10.32 -37.21 -12.53
CA VAL A 186 9.01 -37.23 -11.90
C VAL A 186 8.02 -36.41 -12.74
N ALA A 187 6.74 -36.76 -12.72
CA ALA A 187 5.67 -35.95 -13.29
C ALA A 187 4.95 -35.17 -12.18
N CYS A 188 5.15 -33.85 -12.11
CA CYS A 188 4.48 -32.98 -11.15
C CYS A 188 3.38 -32.15 -11.81
N ILE A 189 2.21 -32.10 -11.18
CA ILE A 189 1.07 -31.26 -11.57
C ILE A 189 0.80 -30.32 -10.40
N VAL A 190 0.99 -29.02 -10.61
CA VAL A 190 0.70 -27.98 -9.61
C VAL A 190 -0.47 -27.14 -10.13
N THR A 191 -1.49 -27.01 -9.30
CA THR A 191 -2.74 -26.30 -9.61
C THR A 191 -2.74 -24.98 -8.84
N PRO A 192 -2.66 -23.82 -9.54
CA PRO A 192 -2.79 -22.52 -8.90
C PRO A 192 -4.23 -22.26 -8.43
N TYR A 193 -4.41 -21.26 -7.57
CA TYR A 193 -5.72 -20.75 -7.20
C TYR A 193 -6.05 -19.42 -7.89
N ASP A 194 -7.33 -19.24 -8.23
CA ASP A 194 -7.94 -17.98 -8.67
C ASP A 194 -9.24 -17.81 -7.88
N VAL A 195 -9.18 -16.97 -6.85
CA VAL A 195 -10.26 -16.78 -5.89
C VAL A 195 -10.57 -15.31 -5.68
N ILE A 196 -11.70 -15.03 -5.05
CA ILE A 196 -12.08 -13.68 -4.60
C ILE A 196 -11.70 -13.55 -3.13
N TYR A 197 -11.16 -12.40 -2.75
CA TYR A 197 -10.69 -12.13 -1.40
C TYR A 197 -11.75 -12.47 -0.33
N ASP A 198 -11.35 -13.24 0.69
CA ASP A 198 -12.20 -13.71 1.78
C ASP A 198 -11.50 -13.65 3.15
N ALA A 199 -10.32 -13.00 3.21
CA ALA A 199 -9.43 -12.91 4.38
C ALA A 199 -8.92 -14.27 4.93
N LEU A 200 -9.01 -15.35 4.15
CA LEU A 200 -8.42 -16.64 4.49
C LEU A 200 -7.12 -16.89 3.71
N PRO A 201 -6.19 -17.70 4.24
CA PRO A 201 -5.02 -18.13 3.48
C PRO A 201 -5.42 -19.11 2.37
N HIS A 202 -4.89 -18.89 1.17
CA HIS A 202 -5.01 -19.77 0.01
C HIS A 202 -3.63 -20.30 -0.37
N THR A 203 -3.52 -21.60 -0.59
CA THR A 203 -2.27 -22.28 -0.96
C THR A 203 -2.51 -23.07 -2.23
N ALA A 204 -1.57 -23.02 -3.17
CA ALA A 204 -1.62 -23.88 -4.35
C ALA A 204 -1.56 -25.37 -3.95
N THR A 205 -2.12 -26.23 -4.78
CA THR A 205 -2.10 -27.68 -4.54
C THR A 205 -1.29 -28.37 -5.61
N GLY A 206 -0.75 -29.54 -5.34
CA GLY A 206 -0.02 -30.28 -6.35
C GLY A 206 0.24 -31.72 -5.97
N THR A 207 0.55 -32.51 -6.99
CA THR A 207 0.92 -33.93 -6.86
C THR A 207 2.14 -34.20 -7.72
N CYS A 208 3.00 -35.11 -7.26
CA CYS A 208 4.14 -35.60 -8.03
C CYS A 208 4.09 -37.13 -8.09
N THR A 209 4.13 -37.68 -9.30
CA THR A 209 4.07 -39.12 -9.53
C THR A 209 5.35 -39.58 -10.21
N GLY A 210 6.05 -40.50 -9.55
CA GLY A 210 7.24 -41.16 -10.08
C GLY A 210 6.91 -42.32 -11.03
N VAL A 211 7.95 -43.00 -11.49
CA VAL A 211 7.81 -44.24 -12.27
C VAL A 211 7.13 -45.32 -11.42
N LEU A 212 6.48 -46.29 -12.07
CA LEU A 212 5.72 -47.35 -11.40
C LEU A 212 4.58 -46.82 -10.50
N ALA A 213 4.04 -45.63 -10.82
CA ALA A 213 2.97 -44.95 -10.08
C ALA A 213 3.30 -44.69 -8.59
N GLN A 214 4.58 -44.50 -8.27
CA GLN A 214 5.00 -44.13 -6.92
C GLN A 214 4.54 -42.70 -6.60
N ASP A 215 3.81 -42.51 -5.51
CA ASP A 215 3.49 -41.18 -5.00
C ASP A 215 4.76 -40.52 -4.43
N ARG A 216 5.10 -39.35 -4.97
CA ARG A 216 6.24 -38.52 -4.58
C ARG A 216 5.80 -37.10 -4.21
N THR A 217 4.53 -36.93 -3.85
CA THR A 217 3.99 -35.62 -3.44
C THR A 217 4.63 -35.12 -2.15
N VAL A 218 5.14 -36.00 -1.29
CA VAL A 218 5.87 -35.60 -0.08
C VAL A 218 7.18 -34.84 -0.37
N ASP A 219 7.75 -35.05 -1.55
CA ASP A 219 9.00 -34.41 -2.01
C ASP A 219 8.73 -33.09 -2.76
N LEU A 220 7.46 -32.69 -2.90
CA LEU A 220 7.02 -31.43 -3.49
C LEU A 220 6.85 -30.36 -2.40
N ASP A 221 7.59 -29.27 -2.51
CA ASP A 221 7.44 -28.10 -1.64
C ASP A 221 6.56 -27.03 -2.30
N LEU A 222 5.42 -26.74 -1.66
CA LEU A 222 4.47 -25.67 -2.01
C LEU A 222 4.23 -24.68 -0.87
N LEU A 223 4.48 -25.10 0.38
CA LEU A 223 3.76 -24.54 1.54
C LEU A 223 4.24 -23.14 1.95
N THR A 224 5.48 -22.77 1.64
CA THR A 224 6.05 -21.48 2.07
C THR A 224 6.04 -20.41 0.98
N THR A 225 5.97 -20.80 -0.30
CA THR A 225 6.06 -19.87 -1.42
C THR A 225 4.72 -19.55 -2.05
N THR A 226 3.71 -20.44 -1.95
CA THR A 226 2.43 -20.28 -2.67
C THR A 226 1.26 -19.86 -1.78
N THR A 227 1.49 -19.65 -0.48
CA THR A 227 0.42 -19.30 0.47
C THR A 227 0.26 -17.79 0.60
N HIS A 228 -0.88 -17.24 0.16
CA HIS A 228 -1.19 -15.81 0.28
C HIS A 228 -2.54 -15.58 0.97
N THR A 229 -2.66 -14.45 1.67
CA THR A 229 -3.93 -14.01 2.28
C THR A 229 -4.40 -12.67 1.72
N ALA A 230 -3.47 -11.79 1.32
CA ALA A 230 -3.80 -10.48 0.79
C ALA A 230 -4.25 -10.56 -0.68
N PRO A 231 -5.10 -9.65 -1.16
CA PRO A 231 -5.38 -9.53 -2.59
C PRO A 231 -4.13 -9.28 -3.42
N GLY A 232 -4.06 -9.87 -4.61
CA GLY A 232 -2.91 -9.72 -5.50
C GLY A 232 -2.80 -10.81 -6.56
N VAL A 233 -1.81 -10.61 -7.45
CA VAL A 233 -1.34 -11.61 -8.41
C VAL A 233 0.07 -11.99 -8.00
N TYR A 234 0.31 -13.28 -7.77
CA TYR A 234 1.55 -13.82 -7.22
C TYR A 234 2.17 -14.78 -8.22
N ASN A 235 3.45 -14.59 -8.53
CA ASN A 235 4.21 -15.48 -9.41
C ASN A 235 5.14 -16.32 -8.54
N ASP A 236 4.65 -17.48 -8.14
CA ASP A 236 5.33 -18.32 -7.16
C ASP A 236 6.10 -19.44 -7.84
N THR A 237 7.10 -19.95 -7.12
CA THR A 237 7.91 -21.09 -7.53
C THR A 237 7.57 -22.31 -6.69
N TRP A 238 7.45 -23.47 -7.34
CA TRP A 238 7.42 -24.77 -6.69
C TRP A 238 8.70 -25.55 -6.99
N VAL A 239 9.11 -26.40 -6.05
CA VAL A 239 10.32 -27.21 -6.19
C VAL A 239 10.02 -28.65 -5.78
N PHE A 240 10.50 -29.59 -6.59
CA PHE A 240 10.58 -31.00 -6.27
C PHE A 240 12.02 -31.37 -5.98
N THR A 241 12.27 -31.88 -4.77
CA THR A 241 13.60 -32.34 -4.34
C THR A 241 13.53 -33.82 -4.01
N ASP A 242 14.15 -34.64 -4.85
CA ASP A 242 14.13 -36.09 -4.67
C ASP A 242 14.93 -36.51 -3.42
N THR A 243 14.24 -37.08 -2.44
CA THR A 243 14.84 -37.62 -1.22
C THR A 243 15.35 -39.05 -1.39
N THR A 244 14.95 -39.75 -2.46
CA THR A 244 15.29 -41.16 -2.68
C THR A 244 16.57 -41.38 -3.48
N GLY A 245 17.05 -40.35 -4.17
CA GLY A 245 18.18 -40.43 -5.09
C GLY A 245 17.86 -41.05 -6.47
N ASN A 246 16.60 -41.40 -6.75
CA ASN A 246 16.18 -42.06 -7.98
C ASN A 246 15.63 -41.12 -9.07
N TYR A 247 15.31 -39.87 -8.73
CA TYR A 247 14.69 -38.90 -9.62
C TYR A 247 15.55 -37.64 -9.78
N ASN A 248 15.40 -36.97 -10.93
CA ASN A 248 15.95 -35.64 -11.13
C ASN A 248 15.10 -34.61 -10.38
N ASN A 249 15.77 -33.66 -9.71
CA ASN A 249 15.08 -32.50 -9.13
C ASN A 249 14.48 -31.65 -10.26
N THR A 250 13.34 -31.03 -10.00
CA THR A 250 12.67 -30.15 -10.96
C THR A 250 11.95 -29.03 -10.24
N SER A 251 11.62 -27.96 -10.95
CA SER A 251 10.96 -26.79 -10.42
C SER A 251 10.17 -26.10 -11.52
N GLY A 252 9.21 -25.28 -11.14
CA GLY A 252 8.47 -24.45 -12.09
C GLY A 252 7.82 -23.25 -11.42
N ASN A 253 7.10 -22.49 -12.24
CA ASN A 253 6.36 -21.31 -11.82
C ASN A 253 4.86 -21.56 -11.96
N ILE A 254 4.09 -20.95 -11.07
CA ILE A 254 2.64 -20.83 -11.15
C ILE A 254 2.24 -19.37 -10.92
N THR A 255 1.04 -19.02 -11.35
CA THR A 255 0.46 -17.70 -11.09
C THR A 255 -0.80 -17.88 -10.26
N ASP A 256 -0.73 -17.45 -9.01
CA ASP A 256 -1.82 -17.47 -8.05
C ASP A 256 -2.50 -16.10 -8.00
N THR A 257 -3.82 -16.06 -7.86
CA THR A 257 -4.60 -14.82 -7.90
C THR A 257 -5.65 -14.76 -6.80
N ILE A 258 -5.63 -13.68 -6.02
CA ILE A 258 -6.69 -13.28 -5.10
C ILE A 258 -7.26 -11.95 -5.60
N ARG A 259 -8.41 -12.01 -6.26
CA ARG A 259 -9.11 -10.83 -6.82
C ARG A 259 -9.79 -10.03 -5.71
N SER A 260 -9.67 -8.72 -5.80
CA SER A 260 -10.43 -7.77 -4.96
C SER A 260 -10.83 -6.54 -5.74
N GLY A 261 -11.90 -5.90 -5.30
CA GLY A 261 -12.37 -4.63 -5.83
C GLY A 261 -11.79 -3.41 -5.10
N THR A 262 -11.84 -2.27 -5.79
CA THR A 262 -11.78 -0.93 -5.19
C THR A 262 -13.11 -0.20 -5.35
N VAL A 263 -13.46 0.64 -4.39
CA VAL A 263 -14.60 1.57 -4.49
C VAL A 263 -14.09 2.98 -4.26
N GLU A 264 -14.30 3.82 -5.26
CA GLU A 264 -13.87 5.20 -5.32
C GLU A 264 -15.05 6.10 -5.66
N GLY A 265 -14.95 7.32 -5.15
CA GLY A 265 -15.97 8.32 -5.35
C GLY A 265 -15.51 9.68 -4.88
N VAL A 266 -16.38 10.67 -5.10
CA VAL A 266 -16.20 12.03 -4.61
C VAL A 266 -17.36 12.44 -3.73
N VAL A 267 -17.06 13.12 -2.62
CA VAL A 267 -18.05 13.79 -1.79
C VAL A 267 -18.09 15.27 -2.12
N SER A 268 -19.22 15.73 -2.65
CA SER A 268 -19.44 17.14 -3.05
C SER A 268 -20.46 17.83 -2.15
N TYR A 269 -20.32 19.14 -2.00
CA TYR A 269 -21.24 19.96 -1.23
C TYR A 269 -22.43 20.42 -2.09
N GLY A 270 -23.65 20.26 -1.56
CA GLY A 270 -24.87 20.25 -2.36
C GLY A 270 -25.41 21.61 -2.80
N ILE A 271 -25.18 22.68 -2.07
CA ILE A 271 -25.92 23.95 -2.30
C ILE A 271 -25.44 24.67 -3.58
N VAL A 272 -24.18 24.47 -3.98
CA VAL A 272 -23.62 24.83 -5.31
C VAL A 272 -22.57 23.77 -5.70
N PRO A 273 -22.58 23.16 -6.91
CA PRO A 273 -21.79 21.96 -7.21
C PRO A 273 -20.25 22.08 -7.22
N ALA A 274 -19.65 23.13 -6.68
CA ALA A 274 -18.21 23.36 -6.74
C ALA A 274 -17.41 22.82 -5.55
N ASN A 275 -17.93 22.90 -4.32
CA ASN A 275 -17.11 22.63 -3.13
C ASN A 275 -17.01 21.13 -2.83
N LYS A 276 -15.84 20.71 -2.35
CA LYS A 276 -15.50 19.31 -2.09
C LYS A 276 -15.37 19.08 -0.60
N VAL A 277 -16.00 18.01 -0.10
CA VAL A 277 -16.10 17.76 1.34
C VAL A 277 -15.00 16.79 1.78
N SER A 278 -13.99 17.33 2.47
CA SER A 278 -12.90 16.55 3.05
C SER A 278 -13.29 15.94 4.40
N GLY A 279 -12.56 14.91 4.84
CA GLY A 279 -12.74 14.31 6.16
C GLY A 279 -14.10 13.62 6.35
N VAL A 280 -14.69 13.11 5.28
CA VAL A 280 -15.89 12.24 5.31
C VAL A 280 -15.40 10.80 5.38
N THR A 281 -15.79 10.08 6.41
CA THR A 281 -15.52 8.64 6.53
C THR A 281 -16.59 7.88 5.77
N VAL A 282 -16.20 7.14 4.73
CA VAL A 282 -17.06 6.18 4.04
C VAL A 282 -16.74 4.79 4.55
N ASN A 283 -17.74 4.12 5.12
CA ASN A 283 -17.61 2.77 5.64
C ASN A 283 -18.25 1.78 4.67
N GLY A 284 -17.46 0.85 4.15
CA GLY A 284 -17.95 -0.30 3.38
C GLY A 284 -18.19 -1.48 4.28
N VAL A 285 -19.47 -1.75 4.58
CA VAL A 285 -19.88 -2.86 5.45
C VAL A 285 -20.34 -4.03 4.60
N GLY A 286 -19.76 -5.21 4.84
CA GLY A 286 -20.06 -6.46 4.14
C GLY A 286 -19.34 -7.61 4.83
N SER A 287 -18.83 -8.57 4.05
CA SER A 287 -18.07 -9.71 4.59
C SER A 287 -16.78 -9.28 5.28
N ILE A 288 -16.09 -8.28 4.71
CA ILE A 288 -14.85 -7.71 5.26
C ILE A 288 -15.02 -6.20 5.34
N ALA A 289 -15.26 -5.68 6.54
CA ALA A 289 -15.45 -4.26 6.71
C ALA A 289 -14.18 -3.48 6.35
N THR A 290 -14.33 -2.42 5.57
CA THR A 290 -13.26 -1.50 5.20
C THR A 290 -13.77 -0.06 5.26
N SER A 291 -12.87 0.91 5.40
CA SER A 291 -13.24 2.32 5.51
C SER A 291 -12.18 3.20 4.87
N GLY A 292 -12.62 4.33 4.33
CA GLY A 292 -11.75 5.36 3.75
C GLY A 292 -12.23 6.74 4.15
N ILE A 293 -11.34 7.73 4.06
CA ILE A 293 -11.63 9.12 4.38
C ILE A 293 -11.42 9.96 3.14
N SER A 294 -12.36 10.86 2.85
CA SER A 294 -12.21 11.80 1.74
C SER A 294 -11.07 12.79 1.97
N ASN A 295 -10.24 13.02 0.95
CA ASN A 295 -9.12 13.95 1.00
C ASN A 295 -9.57 15.43 0.88
N ALA A 296 -8.63 16.37 0.83
CA ALA A 296 -8.93 17.81 0.69
C ALA A 296 -9.77 18.18 -0.55
N LEU A 297 -9.70 17.34 -1.59
CA LEU A 297 -10.46 17.47 -2.84
C LEU A 297 -11.73 16.60 -2.84
N GLY A 298 -12.12 16.03 -1.70
CA GLY A 298 -13.34 15.25 -1.53
C GLY A 298 -13.29 13.82 -2.09
N TYR A 299 -12.17 13.39 -2.66
CA TYR A 299 -12.03 12.02 -3.19
C TYR A 299 -11.72 11.03 -2.09
N TYR A 300 -12.32 9.84 -2.17
CA TYR A 300 -12.01 8.70 -1.30
C TYR A 300 -11.78 7.44 -2.15
N SER A 301 -11.01 6.50 -1.61
CA SER A 301 -10.78 5.17 -2.20
C SER A 301 -10.74 4.14 -1.08
N LEU A 302 -11.50 3.07 -1.23
CA LEU A 302 -11.52 1.90 -0.35
C LEU A 302 -11.04 0.71 -1.17
N THR A 303 -10.18 -0.12 -0.60
CA THR A 303 -9.64 -1.32 -1.26
C THR A 303 -9.96 -2.58 -0.45
N ASN A 304 -9.54 -3.74 -0.98
CA ASN A 304 -9.66 -5.04 -0.35
C ASN A 304 -11.11 -5.49 -0.16
N PHE A 305 -11.98 -5.14 -1.12
CA PHE A 305 -13.32 -5.69 -1.13
C PHE A 305 -13.32 -7.12 -1.68
N GLY A 306 -13.99 -7.99 -0.94
CA GLY A 306 -13.99 -9.43 -1.18
C GLY A 306 -15.35 -9.98 -1.57
N ILE A 307 -15.61 -11.22 -1.17
CA ILE A 307 -16.88 -11.92 -1.38
C ILE A 307 -18.07 -11.16 -0.75
N GLY A 308 -19.26 -11.32 -1.32
CA GLY A 308 -20.51 -10.74 -0.81
C GLY A 308 -20.86 -9.35 -1.34
N SER A 309 -22.03 -8.85 -0.92
CA SER A 309 -22.47 -7.49 -1.19
C SER A 309 -21.98 -6.54 -0.09
N TYR A 310 -21.73 -5.29 -0.45
CA TYR A 310 -21.30 -4.28 0.51
C TYR A 310 -22.16 -3.03 0.43
N THR A 311 -22.41 -2.45 1.60
CA THR A 311 -23.12 -1.17 1.75
C THR A 311 -22.13 -0.10 2.17
N MET A 312 -21.96 0.90 1.31
CA MET A 312 -21.18 2.10 1.55
C MET A 312 -22.03 3.11 2.31
N THR A 313 -21.53 3.59 3.44
CA THR A 313 -22.22 4.56 4.29
C THR A 313 -21.27 5.72 4.63
N PRO A 314 -21.50 6.93 4.09
CA PRO A 314 -20.73 8.11 4.44
C PRO A 314 -21.13 8.65 5.81
N SER A 315 -20.18 9.20 6.53
CA SER A 315 -20.38 9.79 7.85
C SER A 315 -19.35 10.89 8.08
N LYS A 316 -19.76 11.96 8.76
CA LYS A 316 -18.86 13.04 9.17
C LYS A 316 -19.32 13.58 10.53
N PRO A 317 -18.41 13.76 11.51
CA PRO A 317 -18.78 14.29 12.81
C PRO A 317 -19.43 15.67 12.72
N THR A 318 -20.36 15.95 13.63
CA THR A 318 -20.97 17.27 13.77
C THR A 318 -19.90 18.34 13.98
N GLN A 319 -19.99 19.42 13.22
CA GLN A 319 -19.12 20.58 13.37
C GLN A 319 -19.52 21.36 14.64
N GLN A 320 -18.84 21.03 15.74
CA GLN A 320 -19.08 21.69 17.04
C GLN A 320 -18.58 23.14 17.03
N CYS A 321 -17.35 23.36 16.56
CA CYS A 321 -16.76 24.67 16.45
C CYS A 321 -16.88 25.22 15.02
N LEU A 322 -17.44 26.43 14.91
CA LEU A 322 -17.43 27.20 13.67
C LEU A 322 -16.06 27.87 13.50
N THR A 323 -15.05 27.04 13.17
CA THR A 323 -13.69 27.49 12.85
C THR A 323 -13.51 27.75 11.36
N SER A 324 -14.56 27.57 10.55
CA SER A 324 -14.59 27.81 9.10
C SER A 324 -15.87 28.55 8.72
N ASN A 325 -15.80 29.41 7.70
CA ASN A 325 -16.97 30.02 7.05
C ASN A 325 -17.93 28.92 6.56
N GLY A 326 -19.10 28.85 7.16
CA GLY A 326 -20.07 27.81 6.84
C GLY A 326 -21.33 27.94 7.67
N ILE A 327 -21.29 28.50 8.87
CA ILE A 327 -22.52 28.93 9.55
C ILE A 327 -22.26 30.32 10.12
N THR A 328 -22.99 31.29 9.63
CA THR A 328 -22.77 32.72 9.85
C THR A 328 -24.06 33.43 10.25
N SER A 329 -23.94 34.70 10.62
CA SER A 329 -25.08 35.57 10.87
C SER A 329 -25.91 35.80 9.60
N LEU A 330 -25.32 35.65 8.40
CA LEU A 330 -26.04 35.78 7.14
C LEU A 330 -26.98 34.60 6.93
N ASP A 331 -26.59 33.37 7.28
CA ASP A 331 -27.48 32.20 7.20
C ASP A 331 -28.76 32.42 8.03
N ALA A 332 -28.61 32.93 9.25
CA ALA A 332 -29.73 33.28 10.11
C ALA A 332 -30.62 34.37 9.47
N ALA A 333 -30.02 35.39 8.85
CA ALA A 333 -30.75 36.44 8.15
C ALA A 333 -31.51 35.89 6.92
N LEU A 334 -30.90 35.01 6.12
CA LEU A 334 -31.53 34.38 4.96
C LEU A 334 -32.72 33.52 5.38
N VAL A 335 -32.62 32.79 6.49
CA VAL A 335 -33.77 32.07 7.06
C VAL A 335 -34.86 33.03 7.51
N ALA A 336 -34.51 34.13 8.19
CA ALA A 336 -35.49 35.15 8.58
C ALA A 336 -36.19 35.78 7.37
N GLN A 337 -35.44 36.11 6.31
CA GLN A 337 -35.96 36.60 5.03
C GLN A 337 -36.90 35.59 4.36
N HIS A 338 -36.56 34.31 4.42
CA HIS A 338 -37.40 33.25 3.89
C HIS A 338 -38.73 33.12 4.61
N VAL A 339 -38.70 33.15 5.94
CA VAL A 339 -39.89 33.02 6.80
C VAL A 339 -40.87 34.16 6.57
N VAL A 340 -40.40 35.38 6.27
CA VAL A 340 -41.26 36.53 5.98
C VAL A 340 -41.56 36.72 4.49
N GLY A 341 -41.06 35.82 3.62
CA GLY A 341 -41.39 35.78 2.19
C GLY A 341 -40.68 36.82 1.31
N ILE A 342 -39.58 37.42 1.77
CA ILE A 342 -38.79 38.37 0.97
C ILE A 342 -37.59 37.73 0.27
N ALA A 343 -37.22 36.51 0.68
CA ALA A 343 -36.30 35.63 -0.04
C ALA A 343 -36.87 34.21 -0.13
N THR A 344 -36.36 33.41 -1.06
CA THR A 344 -36.78 32.01 -1.21
C THR A 344 -35.57 31.11 -1.10
N LEU A 345 -35.57 30.24 -0.08
CA LEU A 345 -34.63 29.13 0.01
C LEU A 345 -35.17 27.95 -0.80
N THR A 346 -34.27 27.27 -1.53
CA THR A 346 -34.62 26.13 -2.38
C THR A 346 -33.62 25.00 -2.23
N GLY A 347 -34.04 23.77 -2.57
CA GLY A 347 -33.18 22.60 -2.56
C GLY A 347 -32.47 22.42 -1.22
N TYR A 348 -31.16 22.19 -1.27
CA TYR A 348 -30.36 21.94 -0.07
C TYR A 348 -30.25 23.15 0.86
N GLY A 349 -30.39 24.40 0.38
CA GLY A 349 -30.41 25.57 1.26
C GLY A 349 -31.66 25.57 2.16
N LEU A 350 -32.81 25.16 1.60
CA LEU A 350 -34.05 25.00 2.37
C LEU A 350 -33.95 23.85 3.38
N ASP A 351 -33.32 22.73 2.99
CA ASP A 351 -33.12 21.60 3.90
C ASP A 351 -32.11 21.93 5.01
N SER A 352 -31.05 22.66 4.69
CA SER A 352 -30.03 23.10 5.65
C SER A 352 -30.59 24.07 6.68
N ALA A 353 -31.59 24.86 6.32
CA ALA A 353 -32.28 25.77 7.24
C ALA A 353 -33.09 25.05 8.35
N LYS A 354 -33.40 23.75 8.24
CA LYS A 354 -34.28 23.02 9.19
C LYS A 354 -33.54 22.55 10.46
N VAL A 355 -32.83 23.45 11.13
CA VAL A 355 -31.96 23.13 12.28
C VAL A 355 -32.71 22.74 13.55
N SER A 356 -33.99 23.09 13.67
CA SER A 356 -34.87 22.69 14.78
C SER A 356 -35.30 21.22 14.70
N GLY A 357 -35.20 20.60 13.51
CA GLY A 357 -35.72 19.26 13.24
C GLY A 357 -37.23 19.20 12.95
N LEU A 358 -37.90 20.35 12.87
CA LEU A 358 -39.28 20.44 12.39
C LEU A 358 -39.32 20.37 10.86
N PRO A 359 -40.44 19.91 10.25
CA PRO A 359 -40.54 19.74 8.81
C PRO A 359 -40.54 21.07 8.03
N THR A 360 -40.86 22.18 8.70
CA THR A 360 -40.98 23.52 8.11
C THR A 360 -39.96 24.46 8.71
N VAL A 361 -39.36 25.31 7.86
CA VAL A 361 -38.46 26.39 8.29
C VAL A 361 -39.27 27.49 8.98
N SER A 362 -38.77 27.98 10.11
CA SER A 362 -39.43 28.95 10.98
C SER A 362 -38.45 29.99 11.51
N SER A 363 -38.97 31.03 12.17
CA SER A 363 -38.13 32.03 12.86
C SER A 363 -37.29 31.41 13.98
N PHE A 364 -37.72 30.27 14.53
CA PHE A 364 -36.95 29.53 15.53
C PHE A 364 -35.68 28.93 14.92
N ASP A 365 -35.71 28.50 13.66
CA ASP A 365 -34.52 28.00 12.97
C ASP A 365 -33.48 29.10 12.77
N ALA A 366 -33.92 30.31 12.37
CA ALA A 366 -33.03 31.47 12.27
C ALA A 366 -32.36 31.79 13.62
N ALA A 367 -33.13 31.74 14.72
CA ALA A 367 -32.60 31.98 16.05
C ALA A 367 -31.56 30.92 16.48
N LEU A 368 -31.81 29.63 16.18
CA LEU A 368 -30.86 28.55 16.46
C LEU A 368 -29.56 28.69 15.65
N ILE A 369 -29.67 29.06 14.37
CA ILE A 369 -28.49 29.36 13.53
C ILE A 369 -27.68 30.51 14.14
N ALA A 370 -28.34 31.62 14.51
CA ALA A 370 -27.68 32.76 15.15
C ALA A 370 -27.00 32.34 16.46
N GLN A 371 -27.68 31.57 17.32
CA GLN A 371 -27.09 31.04 18.56
C GLN A 371 -25.83 30.20 18.29
N LYS A 372 -25.78 29.44 17.18
CA LYS A 372 -24.58 28.67 16.78
C LYS A 372 -23.35 29.56 16.67
N THR A 373 -23.50 30.73 16.06
CA THR A 373 -22.41 31.66 15.74
C THR A 373 -21.72 32.22 16.98
N VAL A 374 -22.45 32.28 18.11
CA VAL A 374 -21.93 32.77 19.40
C VAL A 374 -21.67 31.67 20.42
N ALA A 375 -22.07 30.43 20.17
CA ALA A 375 -22.02 29.31 21.13
C ALA A 375 -20.61 28.95 21.64
N ASN A 376 -19.53 29.44 21.01
CA ASN A 376 -18.14 29.13 21.40
C ASN A 376 -17.88 27.61 21.58
N CYS A 377 -18.29 26.82 20.58
CA CYS A 377 -18.24 25.35 20.61
C CYS A 377 -19.12 24.65 21.66
N ALA A 378 -19.92 25.38 22.44
CA ALA A 378 -20.87 24.77 23.36
C ALA A 378 -21.95 23.99 22.59
N THR A 379 -22.29 22.82 23.11
CA THR A 379 -23.46 22.06 22.65
C THR A 379 -24.72 22.75 23.16
N LEU A 380 -25.56 23.20 22.23
CA LEU A 380 -26.84 23.83 22.55
C LEU A 380 -27.98 22.81 22.43
N PRO A 381 -28.96 22.83 23.35
CA PRO A 381 -30.12 21.94 23.30
C PRO A 381 -30.98 22.25 22.07
N TYR A 382 -31.60 21.21 21.49
CA TYR A 382 -32.48 21.29 20.31
C TYR A 382 -31.85 21.82 19.02
N GLN A 383 -30.52 21.91 18.95
CA GLN A 383 -29.84 22.48 17.81
C GLN A 383 -29.14 21.41 16.98
N ARG A 384 -29.51 21.30 15.70
CA ARG A 384 -28.85 20.43 14.72
C ARG A 384 -27.82 21.15 13.85
N SER A 385 -27.61 22.45 14.05
CA SER A 385 -26.64 23.23 13.29
C SER A 385 -25.23 22.64 13.39
N GLY A 386 -24.56 22.48 12.26
CA GLY A 386 -23.26 21.83 12.13
C GLY A 386 -23.35 20.31 11.90
N GLN A 387 -24.54 19.70 11.94
CA GLN A 387 -24.70 18.29 11.57
C GLN A 387 -24.61 18.12 10.05
N TRP A 388 -23.92 17.07 9.64
CA TRP A 388 -23.76 16.70 8.23
C TRP A 388 -24.85 15.74 7.79
N TYR A 389 -25.43 16.02 6.63
CA TYR A 389 -26.43 15.18 5.98
C TYR A 389 -25.95 14.77 4.60
N PHE A 390 -26.24 13.52 4.23
CA PHE A 390 -25.91 12.95 2.93
C PHE A 390 -27.21 12.65 2.18
N VAL A 391 -27.32 13.16 0.96
CA VAL A 391 -28.51 13.05 0.12
C VAL A 391 -28.84 11.58 -0.15
N LEU A 392 -27.81 10.80 -0.47
CA LEU A 392 -27.87 9.35 -0.49
C LEU A 392 -27.18 8.85 0.79
N PRO A 393 -27.92 8.36 1.80
CA PRO A 393 -27.34 7.98 3.08
C PRO A 393 -26.53 6.69 3.02
N SER A 394 -26.73 5.86 1.97
CA SER A 394 -25.91 4.68 1.71
C SER A 394 -26.09 4.20 0.27
N ASN A 395 -25.10 3.49 -0.26
CA ASN A 395 -25.18 2.83 -1.57
C ASN A 395 -24.76 1.36 -1.44
N THR A 396 -25.54 0.44 -1.98
CA THR A 396 -25.25 -1.01 -1.89
C THR A 396 -24.82 -1.54 -3.23
N HIS A 397 -23.66 -2.21 -3.25
CA HIS A 397 -23.08 -2.80 -4.44
C HIS A 397 -23.04 -4.33 -4.30
N SER A 398 -23.42 -5.02 -5.36
CA SER A 398 -23.27 -6.47 -5.45
C SER A 398 -21.80 -6.87 -5.60
N GLN A 399 -21.49 -8.13 -5.30
CA GLN A 399 -20.15 -8.69 -5.48
C GLN A 399 -19.61 -8.46 -6.90
N ALA A 400 -20.44 -8.68 -7.93
CA ALA A 400 -20.03 -8.54 -9.33
C ALA A 400 -19.61 -7.10 -9.67
N GLN A 401 -20.29 -6.10 -9.12
CA GLN A 401 -19.94 -4.70 -9.33
C GLN A 401 -18.64 -4.32 -8.62
N ILE A 402 -18.47 -4.85 -7.41
CA ILE A 402 -17.31 -4.52 -6.57
C ILE A 402 -16.02 -5.06 -7.16
N ILE A 403 -16.00 -6.32 -7.60
CA ILE A 403 -14.78 -6.94 -8.14
C ILE A 403 -14.30 -6.29 -9.45
N ASP A 404 -15.17 -5.57 -10.16
CA ASP A 404 -14.84 -4.84 -11.40
C ASP A 404 -14.30 -3.41 -11.15
N ASN A 405 -14.12 -3.04 -9.88
CA ASN A 405 -13.84 -1.69 -9.39
C ASN A 405 -14.96 -0.68 -9.70
N ILE A 406 -15.28 0.14 -8.72
CA ILE A 406 -16.29 1.18 -8.83
C ILE A 406 -15.58 2.52 -8.67
N VAL A 407 -15.77 3.44 -9.62
CA VAL A 407 -15.13 4.77 -9.60
C VAL A 407 -16.11 5.94 -9.53
N THR A 408 -17.41 5.62 -9.36
CA THR A 408 -18.51 6.59 -9.43
C THR A 408 -19.41 6.54 -8.21
N ASP A 409 -18.94 6.05 -7.08
CA ASP A 409 -19.72 5.98 -5.84
C ASP A 409 -19.80 7.37 -5.20
N ASN A 410 -20.51 8.30 -5.85
CA ASN A 410 -20.46 9.70 -5.46
C ASN A 410 -21.52 10.03 -4.41
N TYR A 411 -21.15 10.88 -3.45
CA TYR A 411 -22.07 11.38 -2.44
C TYR A 411 -22.21 12.91 -2.52
N THR A 412 -23.42 13.38 -2.28
CA THR A 412 -23.70 14.80 -2.06
C THR A 412 -23.99 15.00 -0.57
N ALA A 413 -23.33 15.98 0.04
CA ALA A 413 -23.51 16.33 1.44
C ALA A 413 -23.91 17.81 1.59
N TYR A 414 -24.61 18.12 2.68
CA TYR A 414 -24.89 19.49 3.11
C TYR A 414 -24.82 19.57 4.64
N MET A 415 -24.54 20.76 5.17
CA MET A 415 -24.44 20.99 6.60
C MET A 415 -25.65 21.78 7.09
N LEU A 416 -26.35 21.28 8.11
CA LEU A 416 -27.46 22.02 8.68
C LEU A 416 -26.97 23.35 9.28
N GLY A 417 -27.66 24.43 8.94
CA GLY A 417 -27.35 25.81 9.34
C GLY A 417 -26.50 26.59 8.34
N ASP A 418 -25.88 25.94 7.35
CA ASP A 418 -25.27 26.60 6.20
C ASP A 418 -26.31 26.72 5.10
N VAL A 419 -26.85 27.91 4.89
CA VAL A 419 -28.05 28.11 4.08
C VAL A 419 -27.72 28.67 2.70
N ASP A 420 -26.69 29.50 2.59
CA ASP A 420 -26.21 30.01 1.31
C ASP A 420 -25.21 29.08 0.61
N GLY A 421 -24.68 28.09 1.32
CA GLY A 421 -23.88 27.03 0.74
C GLY A 421 -22.42 27.38 0.55
N ASP A 422 -21.94 28.37 1.29
CA ASP A 422 -20.60 28.90 1.18
C ASP A 422 -19.54 27.98 1.82
N TRP A 423 -19.96 26.86 2.44
CA TRP A 423 -19.04 25.98 3.17
C TRP A 423 -17.78 25.66 2.39
N ASN A 424 -16.65 25.99 3.01
CA ASN A 424 -15.32 25.78 2.46
C ASN A 424 -14.39 25.21 3.54
N PRO A 425 -13.70 24.07 3.29
CA PRO A 425 -12.75 23.50 4.24
C PRO A 425 -11.50 24.37 4.46
N ALA A 426 -11.17 25.26 3.51
CA ALA A 426 -10.08 26.24 3.61
C ALA A 426 -10.56 27.62 4.08
N GLY A 427 -11.87 27.77 4.36
CA GLY A 427 -12.48 29.03 4.81
C GLY A 427 -11.82 29.49 6.10
N LEU A 428 -11.23 30.68 6.04
CA LEU A 428 -10.54 31.36 7.12
C LEU A 428 -11.32 31.19 8.45
N ASN A 429 -10.59 30.89 9.53
CA ASN A 429 -11.08 31.17 10.88
C ASN A 429 -11.72 32.56 10.87
N ARG A 430 -12.77 32.81 11.68
CA ARG A 430 -13.18 34.16 12.09
C ARG A 430 -11.91 35.02 12.13
N PRO A 431 -11.75 36.01 11.24
CA PRO A 431 -10.44 36.59 10.95
C PRO A 431 -9.71 36.88 12.25
N ALA A 432 -8.57 36.21 12.47
CA ALA A 432 -7.84 36.29 13.73
C ALA A 432 -7.40 37.73 14.05
N LEU A 433 -7.43 38.60 13.04
CA LEU A 433 -7.09 40.01 13.10
C LEU A 433 -8.21 40.85 12.50
N ALA A 434 -8.42 42.01 13.12
CA ALA A 434 -9.02 43.18 12.51
C ALA A 434 -8.54 43.35 11.06
N ARG A 435 -9.45 43.39 10.08
CA ARG A 435 -9.08 43.81 8.73
C ARG A 435 -8.78 45.32 8.77
N VAL A 436 -7.61 45.71 8.29
CA VAL A 436 -7.31 47.09 7.90
C VAL A 436 -7.29 47.09 6.38
N SER A 437 -8.42 47.42 5.77
CA SER A 437 -8.49 47.75 4.36
C SER A 437 -7.88 49.14 4.12
N ASN A 438 -7.06 49.22 3.06
CA ASN A 438 -6.56 50.49 2.53
C ASN A 438 -7.57 51.17 1.59
N SER A 439 -8.77 50.61 1.43
CA SER A 439 -9.83 51.18 0.61
C SER A 439 -10.46 52.40 1.30
N PRO A 440 -10.57 53.55 0.60
CA PRO A 440 -11.29 54.70 1.11
C PRO A 440 -12.80 54.43 1.27
N ASP A 441 -13.32 53.38 0.62
CA ASP A 441 -14.73 52.98 0.67
C ASP A 441 -15.01 51.91 1.74
N ALA A 442 -14.02 51.57 2.57
CA ALA A 442 -14.20 50.62 3.66
C ALA A 442 -15.15 51.19 4.72
N VAL A 443 -16.05 50.34 5.22
CA VAL A 443 -16.92 50.70 6.36
C VAL A 443 -16.04 50.88 7.58
N GLN A 444 -16.19 52.01 8.28
CA GLN A 444 -15.44 52.29 9.49
C GLN A 444 -16.23 51.80 10.69
N VAL A 445 -15.72 50.81 11.41
CA VAL A 445 -16.34 50.23 12.61
C VAL A 445 -15.48 50.58 13.80
N GLY A 446 -16.05 51.17 14.85
CA GLY A 446 -15.26 51.66 15.97
C GLY A 446 -15.93 51.54 17.32
N LEU A 447 -15.12 51.32 18.35
CA LEU A 447 -15.50 51.45 19.75
C LEU A 447 -14.79 52.66 20.37
N PRO A 448 -15.48 53.48 21.18
CA PRO A 448 -14.86 54.62 21.84
C PRO A 448 -14.00 54.21 23.06
N ALA A 449 -13.19 55.16 23.52
CA ALA A 449 -12.64 55.13 24.88
C ALA A 449 -13.70 55.60 25.88
N VAL A 450 -13.95 54.82 26.93
CA VAL A 450 -14.94 55.16 27.98
C VAL A 450 -14.28 55.05 29.36
N THR A 451 -14.55 56.03 30.22
CA THR A 451 -14.15 55.99 31.64
C THR A 451 -15.36 55.62 32.48
N ALA A 452 -15.19 54.69 33.42
CA ALA A 452 -16.26 54.26 34.31
C ALA A 452 -15.75 53.97 35.73
N ASP A 453 -16.61 54.19 36.73
CA ASP A 453 -16.32 53.88 38.12
C ASP A 453 -16.35 52.36 38.37
N ALA A 454 -15.47 51.87 39.25
CA ALA A 454 -15.49 50.47 39.67
C ALA A 454 -16.84 50.10 40.31
N GLY A 455 -17.37 48.92 39.96
CA GLY A 455 -18.67 48.45 40.41
C GLY A 455 -19.87 48.99 39.63
N THR A 456 -19.66 49.81 38.60
CA THR A 456 -20.73 50.29 37.72
C THR A 456 -20.87 49.45 36.46
N ARG A 457 -22.05 49.54 35.84
CA ARG A 457 -22.28 49.03 34.48
C ARG A 457 -22.03 50.16 33.49
N VAL A 458 -21.22 49.90 32.48
CA VAL A 458 -20.89 50.84 31.41
C VAL A 458 -21.46 50.35 30.08
N SER A 459 -21.98 51.28 29.28
CA SER A 459 -22.46 51.04 27.92
C SER A 459 -21.50 51.66 26.92
N VAL A 460 -21.06 50.86 25.95
CA VAL A 460 -20.09 51.25 24.93
C VAL A 460 -20.76 51.11 23.56
N PRO A 461 -21.04 52.21 22.84
CA PRO A 461 -21.66 52.14 21.53
C PRO A 461 -20.64 51.71 20.47
N LEU A 462 -20.92 50.61 19.78
CA LEU A 462 -20.25 50.24 18.53
C LEU A 462 -20.83 51.12 17.41
N ARG A 463 -19.97 51.90 16.76
CA ARG A 463 -20.38 52.75 15.63
C ARG A 463 -19.96 52.14 14.31
N MET A 464 -20.79 52.34 13.29
CA MET A 464 -20.43 52.15 11.89
C MET A 464 -20.66 53.46 11.14
N ASP A 465 -19.63 53.91 10.43
CA ASP A 465 -19.66 55.10 9.59
C ASP A 465 -19.16 54.74 8.17
N ASN A 466 -19.35 55.63 7.20
CA ASN A 466 -19.04 55.39 5.77
C ASN A 466 -19.88 54.26 5.15
N MET A 467 -21.14 54.15 5.54
CA MET A 467 -22.05 53.10 5.07
C MET A 467 -22.47 53.28 3.61
N MET A 468 -22.41 54.50 3.05
CA MET A 468 -22.71 54.80 1.64
C MET A 468 -24.05 54.21 1.12
N GLY A 469 -25.06 54.11 1.99
CA GLY A 469 -26.37 53.51 1.64
C GLY A 469 -26.41 51.97 1.57
N ARG A 470 -25.34 51.29 1.99
CA ARG A 470 -25.27 49.82 2.06
C ARG A 470 -26.26 49.28 3.10
N GLY A 471 -27.02 48.24 2.72
CA GLY A 471 -28.06 47.63 3.55
C GLY A 471 -27.55 46.47 4.42
N VAL A 472 -27.54 46.64 5.73
CA VAL A 472 -27.03 45.66 6.69
C VAL A 472 -28.14 44.73 7.15
N THR A 473 -28.08 43.46 6.74
CA THR A 473 -29.02 42.42 7.18
C THR A 473 -28.43 41.51 8.25
N SER A 474 -27.10 41.40 8.28
CA SER A 474 -26.39 40.66 9.32
C SER A 474 -24.99 41.20 9.57
N TYR A 475 -24.51 41.04 10.79
CA TYR A 475 -23.11 41.23 11.14
C TYR A 475 -22.77 40.46 12.41
N GLN A 476 -21.49 40.10 12.56
CA GLN A 476 -21.00 39.41 13.75
C GLN A 476 -19.56 39.81 14.05
N PHE A 477 -19.18 39.76 15.32
CA PHE A 477 -17.84 40.12 15.78
C PHE A 477 -17.55 39.57 17.17
N ASP A 478 -16.28 39.60 17.53
CA ASP A 478 -15.75 39.26 18.84
C ASP A 478 -15.09 40.47 19.50
N ILE A 479 -15.28 40.59 20.80
CA ILE A 479 -14.59 41.56 21.64
C ILE A 479 -13.67 40.80 22.59
N GLU A 480 -12.37 40.96 22.37
CA GLU A 480 -11.33 40.58 23.32
C GLU A 480 -11.19 41.68 24.37
N TYR A 481 -11.20 41.29 25.64
CA TYR A 481 -11.12 42.19 26.77
C TYR A 481 -10.29 41.55 27.90
N ASP A 482 -9.90 42.35 28.89
CA ASP A 482 -9.25 41.85 30.11
C ASP A 482 -10.32 41.44 31.14
N PRO A 483 -10.52 40.12 31.40
CA PRO A 483 -11.54 39.64 32.32
C PRO A 483 -11.26 39.98 33.79
N THR A 484 -10.05 40.46 34.12
CA THR A 484 -9.73 40.95 35.46
C THR A 484 -10.21 42.38 35.69
N VAL A 485 -10.47 43.13 34.61
CA VAL A 485 -10.88 44.54 34.66
C VAL A 485 -12.36 44.71 34.39
N ILE A 486 -12.91 43.97 33.43
CA ILE A 486 -14.34 44.03 33.08
C ILE A 486 -14.91 42.62 32.84
N GLU A 487 -16.22 42.50 32.93
CA GLU A 487 -16.95 41.32 32.45
C GLU A 487 -18.19 41.77 31.64
N PRO A 488 -18.67 40.97 30.68
CA PRO A 488 -19.94 41.23 30.01
C PRO A 488 -21.09 41.21 31.02
N ALA A 489 -22.00 42.18 30.91
CA ALA A 489 -23.26 42.14 31.67
C ALA A 489 -24.14 40.97 31.22
N GLU A 490 -25.14 40.59 32.03
CA GLU A 490 -26.10 39.53 31.66
C GLU A 490 -26.80 39.84 30.32
N LEU A 491 -27.22 41.09 30.12
CA LEU A 491 -27.55 41.65 28.81
C LEU A 491 -26.32 42.39 28.26
N ALA A 492 -25.39 41.64 27.67
CA ALA A 492 -24.13 42.21 27.18
C ALA A 492 -24.25 43.03 25.89
N ALA A 493 -25.34 42.87 25.13
CA ALA A 493 -25.55 43.64 23.92
C ALA A 493 -27.04 43.91 23.66
N ASP A 494 -27.36 45.11 23.18
CA ASP A 494 -28.69 45.48 22.68
C ASP A 494 -28.61 46.45 21.49
N LEU A 495 -29.76 46.71 20.88
CA LEU A 495 -29.93 47.60 19.74
C LEU A 495 -30.78 48.85 20.09
N VAL A 496 -30.91 49.19 21.38
CA VAL A 496 -31.75 50.30 21.83
C VAL A 496 -31.18 51.62 21.32
N GLY A 497 -31.97 52.34 20.51
CA GLY A 497 -31.54 53.59 19.88
C GLY A 497 -30.45 53.42 18.81
N ALA A 498 -30.16 52.18 18.40
CA ALA A 498 -29.24 51.88 17.31
C ALA A 498 -29.94 51.95 15.95
N VAL A 499 -29.17 52.15 14.88
CA VAL A 499 -29.64 52.15 13.49
C VAL A 499 -30.39 50.85 13.13
N PRO A 500 -29.88 49.64 13.45
CA PRO A 500 -30.58 48.39 13.17
C PRO A 500 -31.58 47.97 14.27
N ALA A 501 -32.36 48.89 14.85
CA ALA A 501 -33.24 48.59 16.00
C ALA A 501 -34.26 47.45 15.78
N GLU A 502 -34.58 47.12 14.51
CA GLU A 502 -35.51 46.05 14.14
C GLU A 502 -34.84 44.68 13.93
N LEU A 503 -33.51 44.62 13.95
CA LEU A 503 -32.78 43.35 13.87
C LEU A 503 -32.78 42.63 15.22
N ALA A 504 -32.52 41.32 15.17
CA ALA A 504 -32.29 40.53 16.36
C ALA A 504 -30.79 40.53 16.71
N ILE A 505 -30.47 40.61 18.00
CA ILE A 505 -29.11 40.52 18.54
C ILE A 505 -29.01 39.35 19.50
N VAL A 506 -27.92 38.58 19.38
CA VAL A 506 -27.61 37.45 20.26
C VAL A 506 -26.15 37.57 20.70
N SER A 507 -25.87 37.23 21.95
CA SER A 507 -24.50 37.21 22.49
C SER A 507 -24.26 35.96 23.34
N ASN A 508 -22.99 35.63 23.59
CA ASN A 508 -22.58 34.50 24.43
C ASN A 508 -22.46 34.85 25.93
N ALA A 509 -22.92 36.03 26.33
CA ALA A 509 -22.80 36.47 27.71
C ALA A 509 -23.62 35.60 28.68
N PRO A 510 -23.21 35.50 29.96
CA PRO A 510 -22.07 36.16 30.59
C PRO A 510 -20.79 35.30 30.62
N ILE A 511 -20.53 34.47 29.59
CA ILE A 511 -19.36 33.58 29.56
C ILE A 511 -18.05 34.42 29.54
N PRO A 512 -17.15 34.28 30.53
CA PRO A 512 -15.89 35.02 30.56
C PRO A 512 -14.93 34.61 29.43
N GLY A 513 -14.16 35.58 28.92
CA GLY A 513 -13.04 35.37 27.99
C GLY A 513 -13.15 36.24 26.74
N VAL A 514 -14.17 36.01 25.92
CA VAL A 514 -14.45 36.77 24.69
C VAL A 514 -15.94 36.99 24.58
N LEU A 515 -16.36 38.24 24.39
CA LEU A 515 -17.76 38.56 24.10
C LEU A 515 -17.99 38.40 22.61
N LYS A 516 -18.80 37.41 22.24
CA LYS A 516 -19.22 37.15 20.86
C LYS A 516 -20.59 37.74 20.65
N VAL A 517 -20.77 38.52 19.58
CA VAL A 517 -22.04 39.15 19.23
C VAL A 517 -22.39 38.82 17.80
N THR A 518 -23.65 38.51 17.57
CA THR A 518 -24.23 38.29 16.24
C THR A 518 -25.53 39.08 16.13
N VAL A 519 -25.75 39.68 14.98
CA VAL A 519 -26.93 40.45 14.65
C VAL A 519 -27.44 40.00 13.30
N TYR A 520 -28.74 39.79 13.18
CA TYR A 520 -29.37 39.31 11.96
C TYR A 520 -30.83 39.78 11.88
N GLY A 521 -31.39 39.81 10.67
CA GLY A 521 -32.82 39.98 10.50
C GLY A 521 -33.24 40.02 9.05
N ALA A 522 -34.55 40.20 8.84
CA ALA A 522 -35.14 40.12 7.53
C ALA A 522 -34.84 41.37 6.67
N PHE A 523 -35.05 42.56 7.23
CA PHE A 523 -34.94 43.82 6.49
C PHE A 523 -33.59 44.51 6.74
N PRO A 524 -32.92 45.03 5.70
CA PRO A 524 -31.65 45.70 5.86
C PRO A 524 -31.78 47.05 6.58
N ALA A 525 -30.91 47.31 7.55
CA ALA A 525 -30.72 48.63 8.13
C ALA A 525 -29.76 49.48 7.28
N THR A 526 -29.99 50.79 7.19
CA THR A 526 -29.16 51.70 6.36
C THR A 526 -28.83 52.99 7.12
N GLY A 527 -27.65 53.55 6.87
CA GLY A 527 -27.20 54.83 7.43
C GLY A 527 -26.06 54.69 8.44
N ASP A 528 -25.34 55.79 8.68
CA ASP A 528 -24.26 55.84 9.67
C ASP A 528 -24.82 56.00 11.09
N GLY A 529 -24.14 55.45 12.10
CA GLY A 529 -24.53 55.64 13.49
C GLY A 529 -24.09 54.54 14.45
N VAL A 530 -24.81 54.43 15.57
CA VAL A 530 -24.62 53.34 16.54
C VAL A 530 -25.30 52.09 15.99
N TYR A 531 -24.56 50.99 15.95
CA TYR A 531 -25.07 49.71 15.47
C TYR A 531 -25.31 48.71 16.58
N ALA A 532 -24.60 48.78 17.71
CA ALA A 532 -24.92 48.00 18.90
C ALA A 532 -24.46 48.75 20.16
N ASN A 533 -25.12 48.53 21.29
CA ASN A 533 -24.64 48.97 22.59
C ASN A 533 -24.09 47.76 23.34
N LEU A 534 -22.81 47.78 23.69
CA LEU A 534 -22.14 46.73 24.44
C LEU A 534 -22.09 47.09 25.92
N HIS A 535 -22.43 46.16 26.80
CA HIS A 535 -22.54 46.42 28.23
C HIS A 535 -21.58 45.56 29.03
N PHE A 536 -20.82 46.22 29.89
CA PHE A 536 -19.84 45.58 30.76
C PHE A 536 -20.03 46.01 32.21
N ASN A 537 -19.84 45.09 33.14
CA ASN A 537 -19.66 45.41 34.56
C ASN A 537 -18.17 45.66 34.81
N VAL A 538 -17.85 46.77 35.48
CA VAL A 538 -16.46 47.16 35.78
C VAL A 538 -16.03 46.54 37.11
N ARG A 539 -14.99 45.69 37.09
CA ARG A 539 -14.45 44.99 38.27
C ARG A 539 -13.05 45.43 38.68
N GLY A 540 -12.28 46.00 37.75
CA GLY A 540 -10.88 46.35 37.96
C GLY A 540 -10.66 47.44 39.01
N ALA A 541 -9.43 47.54 39.51
CA ALA A 541 -9.03 48.60 40.43
C ALA A 541 -8.92 49.95 39.70
N MET A 542 -9.03 51.06 40.45
CA MET A 542 -8.83 52.40 39.89
C MET A 542 -7.46 52.52 39.20
N GLY A 543 -7.44 53.08 37.99
CA GLY A 543 -6.25 53.21 37.14
C GLY A 543 -5.97 52.00 36.24
N SER A 544 -6.70 50.89 36.40
CA SER A 544 -6.65 49.78 35.42
C SER A 544 -7.46 50.10 34.17
N SER A 545 -7.20 49.36 33.08
CA SER A 545 -7.92 49.50 31.82
C SER A 545 -8.06 48.16 31.12
N SER A 546 -9.19 47.95 30.45
CA SER A 546 -9.39 46.83 29.54
C SER A 546 -9.43 47.33 28.10
N PRO A 547 -8.66 46.75 27.17
CA PRO A 547 -8.93 46.96 25.75
C PRO A 547 -10.32 46.41 25.41
N LEU A 548 -10.91 46.94 24.34
CA LEU A 548 -12.07 46.38 23.65
C LEU A 548 -11.67 46.11 22.21
N ALA A 549 -11.00 44.98 22.01
CA ALA A 549 -10.38 44.65 20.74
C ALA A 549 -11.38 43.94 19.82
N ILE A 550 -11.66 44.52 18.66
CA ILE A 550 -12.61 43.96 17.70
C ILE A 550 -11.89 42.90 16.87
N ARG A 551 -12.44 41.69 16.83
CA ARG A 551 -11.92 40.55 16.05
C ARG A 551 -13.00 39.91 15.21
N GLY A 552 -12.60 39.35 14.07
CA GLY A 552 -13.48 38.57 13.20
C GLY A 552 -14.78 39.28 12.79
N PHE A 553 -14.71 40.59 12.57
CA PHE A 553 -15.88 41.38 12.16
C PHE A 553 -16.30 40.98 10.74
N MET A 554 -17.50 40.43 10.60
CA MET A 554 -18.08 40.05 9.30
C MET A 554 -19.38 40.81 9.09
N LEU A 555 -19.49 41.47 7.94
CA LEU A 555 -20.64 42.28 7.55
C LEU A 555 -21.30 41.68 6.31
N ASN A 556 -22.55 41.20 6.45
CA ASN A 556 -23.25 40.43 5.44
C ASN A 556 -22.35 39.32 4.82
N ASP A 557 -21.65 38.58 5.68
CA ASP A 557 -20.69 37.53 5.32
C ASP A 557 -19.49 38.03 4.48
N ASP A 558 -18.76 38.99 5.03
CA ASP A 558 -17.55 39.59 4.41
C ASP A 558 -17.75 40.17 3.00
N ARG A 559 -19.01 40.44 2.60
CA ARG A 559 -19.31 41.05 1.30
C ARG A 559 -18.75 42.45 1.12
N TRP A 560 -18.41 43.14 2.21
CA TRP A 560 -17.83 44.47 2.20
C TRP A 560 -16.57 44.55 3.05
N GLU A 561 -15.62 45.36 2.59
CA GLU A 561 -14.42 45.66 3.35
C GLU A 561 -14.73 46.55 4.55
N VAL A 562 -14.13 46.20 5.69
CA VAL A 562 -14.33 46.86 6.98
C VAL A 562 -12.97 47.22 7.56
N ASN A 563 -12.88 48.43 8.13
CA ASN A 563 -11.79 48.87 8.99
C ASN A 563 -12.29 48.96 10.42
N THR A 564 -11.60 48.30 11.35
CA THR A 564 -11.97 48.33 12.77
C THR A 564 -11.04 49.22 13.59
N THR A 565 -11.62 50.02 14.48
CA THR A 565 -10.90 50.79 15.51
C THR A 565 -11.26 50.26 16.89
N ASP A 566 -10.26 49.73 17.59
CA ASP A 566 -10.42 49.17 18.94
C ASP A 566 -10.75 50.28 19.96
N GLY A 567 -11.53 49.90 20.98
CA GLY A 567 -11.89 50.78 22.10
C GLY A 567 -11.13 50.47 23.37
N VAL A 568 -11.43 51.19 24.45
CA VAL A 568 -10.87 50.93 25.78
C VAL A 568 -11.85 51.34 26.86
N ILE A 569 -11.96 50.53 27.92
CA ILE A 569 -12.63 50.93 29.17
C ILE A 569 -11.55 51.22 30.21
N MET A 570 -11.52 52.45 30.73
CA MET A 570 -10.61 52.87 31.80
C MET A 570 -11.38 52.93 33.12
N VAL A 571 -10.81 52.34 34.17
CA VAL A 571 -11.39 52.41 35.51
C VAL A 571 -10.91 53.68 36.19
N GLY A 572 -11.81 54.64 36.36
CA GLY A 572 -11.48 55.93 36.93
C GLY A 572 -12.70 56.75 37.26
N ARG A 573 -12.52 57.79 38.08
CA ARG A 573 -13.61 58.71 38.40
C ARG A 573 -14.00 59.48 37.16
N VAL A 574 -15.25 59.34 36.75
CA VAL A 574 -15.83 60.20 35.73
C VAL A 574 -15.97 61.59 36.36
N ASN A 575 -15.01 62.47 36.12
CA ASN A 575 -15.17 63.89 36.44
C ASN A 575 -16.21 64.45 35.47
N ALA A 576 -17.49 64.36 35.83
CA ALA A 576 -18.53 65.10 35.13
C ALA A 576 -18.23 66.61 35.32
N GLU A 577 -17.64 67.26 34.32
CA GLU A 577 -17.59 68.72 34.29
C GLU A 577 -19.01 69.25 34.39
N ARG A 578 -19.26 70.09 35.39
CA ARG A 578 -20.57 70.72 35.56
C ARG A 578 -20.79 71.70 34.40
N PRO A 579 -21.97 71.71 33.76
CA PRO A 579 -22.26 72.65 32.69
C PRO A 579 -22.05 74.10 33.15
N SER A 580 -21.35 74.92 32.34
CA SER A 580 -21.10 76.33 32.67
C SER A 580 -21.35 77.31 31.51
N ILE A 581 -21.77 78.54 31.84
CA ILE A 581 -21.79 79.69 30.89
C ILE A 581 -20.82 80.74 31.43
N LYS A 582 -19.78 81.07 30.66
CA LYS A 582 -18.78 82.08 31.04
C LYS A 582 -18.48 83.07 29.91
N GLY A 583 -17.78 84.15 30.21
CA GLY A 583 -17.35 85.13 29.21
C GLY A 583 -17.01 86.48 29.82
N ARG A 584 -16.93 87.52 29.00
CA ARG A 584 -16.59 88.89 29.42
C ARG A 584 -17.64 89.91 29.00
N ILE A 585 -17.86 90.90 29.86
CA ILE A 585 -18.65 92.11 29.57
C ILE A 585 -17.71 93.21 29.12
N LEU A 586 -17.86 93.69 27.87
CA LEU A 586 -16.92 94.58 27.21
C LEU A 586 -17.59 95.89 26.77
N THR A 587 -16.84 97.00 26.79
CA THR A 587 -17.21 98.28 26.14
C THR A 587 -16.98 98.20 24.63
N THR A 588 -17.44 99.22 23.89
CA THR A 588 -17.26 99.31 22.43
C THR A 588 -15.79 99.39 21.99
N ASP A 589 -14.88 99.81 22.87
CA ASP A 589 -13.43 99.82 22.65
C ASP A 589 -12.72 98.53 23.12
N GLY A 590 -13.48 97.52 23.57
CA GLY A 590 -12.96 96.22 24.02
C GLY A 590 -12.48 96.17 25.48
N SER A 591 -12.62 97.25 26.25
CA SER A 591 -12.27 97.26 27.67
C SER A 591 -13.27 96.48 28.52
N GLY A 592 -12.78 95.80 29.56
CA GLY A 592 -13.63 95.02 30.47
C GLY A 592 -14.46 95.88 31.43
N VAL A 593 -15.76 95.62 31.54
CA VAL A 593 -16.65 96.34 32.46
C VAL A 593 -16.75 95.59 33.78
N LEU A 594 -16.06 96.11 34.79
CA LEU A 594 -16.11 95.61 36.17
C LEU A 594 -17.45 95.97 36.84
N ASN A 595 -17.94 95.07 37.71
CA ASN A 595 -19.14 95.25 38.54
C ASN A 595 -20.47 95.46 37.79
N ALA A 596 -20.54 95.11 36.50
CA ALA A 596 -21.82 94.98 35.81
C ALA A 596 -22.59 93.78 36.40
N ILE A 597 -23.89 93.94 36.63
CA ILE A 597 -24.72 92.82 37.08
C ILE A 597 -25.09 92.01 35.84
N VAL A 598 -24.62 90.78 35.80
CA VAL A 598 -24.95 89.80 34.77
C VAL A 598 -26.03 88.91 35.34
N THR A 599 -27.18 88.85 34.68
CA THR A 599 -28.35 88.08 35.09
C THR A 599 -28.65 87.04 34.02
N LEU A 600 -28.78 85.79 34.45
CA LEU A 600 -29.13 84.66 33.61
C LEU A 600 -30.52 84.15 34.02
N THR A 601 -31.45 84.11 33.07
CA THR A 601 -32.83 83.66 33.31
C THR A 601 -33.13 82.43 32.44
N SER A 602 -33.45 81.30 33.07
CA SER A 602 -33.92 80.08 32.37
C SER A 602 -35.30 80.31 31.75
N THR A 603 -35.65 79.55 30.71
CA THR A 603 -37.03 79.48 30.15
C THR A 603 -38.09 79.11 31.19
N THR A 604 -37.69 78.46 32.28
CA THR A 604 -38.56 78.12 33.42
C THR A 604 -38.71 79.24 34.46
N GLY A 605 -38.08 80.40 34.24
CA GLY A 605 -38.15 81.57 35.12
C GLY A 605 -37.17 81.56 36.29
N LYS A 606 -36.28 80.56 36.40
CA LYS A 606 -35.19 80.58 37.39
C LYS A 606 -34.15 81.64 37.03
N ILE A 607 -33.82 82.50 38.00
CA ILE A 607 -32.88 83.63 37.81
C ILE A 607 -31.61 83.36 38.61
N GLN A 608 -30.46 83.56 37.97
CA GLN A 608 -29.14 83.62 38.60
C GLN A 608 -28.54 85.00 38.31
N SER A 609 -27.81 85.59 39.24
CA SER A 609 -27.16 86.88 38.99
C SER A 609 -25.81 86.96 39.70
N MET A 610 -24.84 87.57 39.03
CA MET A 610 -23.53 87.84 39.60
C MET A 610 -23.02 89.20 39.14
N ARG A 611 -21.95 89.68 39.77
CA ARG A 611 -21.21 90.85 39.28
C ARG A 611 -20.03 90.39 38.45
N SER A 612 -19.80 91.05 37.33
CA SER A 612 -18.59 90.83 36.53
C SER A 612 -17.35 91.21 37.34
N GLY A 613 -16.32 90.37 37.25
CA GLY A 613 -15.01 90.55 37.88
C GLY A 613 -14.05 91.40 37.05
N GLU A 614 -12.77 91.33 37.39
CA GLU A 614 -11.70 92.02 36.68
C GLU A 614 -11.70 91.66 35.18
N GLY A 615 -11.44 92.64 34.32
CA GLY A 615 -11.54 92.45 32.87
C GLY A 615 -12.97 92.17 32.37
N GLY A 616 -13.99 92.29 33.21
CA GLY A 616 -15.39 92.06 32.85
C GLY A 616 -15.82 90.58 32.90
N ALA A 617 -15.01 89.68 33.47
CA ALA A 617 -15.28 88.24 33.46
C ALA A 617 -16.52 87.83 34.28
N PHE A 618 -17.28 86.84 33.82
CA PHE A 618 -18.38 86.20 34.54
C PHE A 618 -18.42 84.69 34.26
N GLU A 619 -18.98 83.90 35.20
CA GLU A 619 -19.16 82.45 35.05
C GLU A 619 -20.33 81.94 35.90
N PHE A 620 -21.25 81.20 35.27
CA PHE A 620 -22.35 80.48 35.91
C PHE A 620 -22.11 78.97 35.81
N THR A 621 -21.93 78.29 36.94
CA THR A 621 -21.65 76.83 37.01
C THR A 621 -22.85 75.98 37.41
N ARG A 622 -24.02 76.60 37.58
CA ARG A 622 -25.29 75.95 37.95
C ARG A 622 -26.31 76.02 36.82
N VAL A 623 -25.87 75.79 35.59
CA VAL A 623 -26.72 75.72 34.41
C VAL A 623 -26.97 74.26 34.03
N VAL A 624 -28.04 74.00 33.29
CA VAL A 624 -28.47 72.66 32.87
C VAL A 624 -28.21 72.52 31.37
N ALA A 625 -27.54 71.42 30.98
CA ALA A 625 -27.35 71.10 29.56
C ALA A 625 -28.70 70.89 28.86
N GLY A 626 -28.86 71.41 27.64
CA GLY A 626 -30.11 71.37 26.87
C GLY A 626 -31.10 72.50 27.19
N GLU A 627 -30.90 73.28 28.25
CA GLU A 627 -31.72 74.48 28.50
C GLU A 627 -31.23 75.70 27.72
N THR A 628 -32.15 76.62 27.44
CA THR A 628 -31.84 77.94 26.90
C THR A 628 -32.03 79.00 27.97
N TYR A 629 -31.12 79.97 28.00
CA TYR A 629 -31.08 81.04 28.97
C TYR A 629 -31.08 82.40 28.27
N THR A 630 -31.69 83.39 28.90
CA THR A 630 -31.57 84.80 28.50
C THR A 630 -30.59 85.50 29.45
N LEU A 631 -29.52 86.03 28.88
CA LEU A 631 -28.49 86.81 29.55
C LEU A 631 -28.82 88.31 29.43
N THR A 632 -28.99 88.99 30.54
CA THR A 632 -29.18 90.44 30.61
C THR A 632 -28.07 91.08 31.45
N ILE A 633 -27.65 92.28 31.06
CA ILE A 633 -26.55 92.97 31.71
C ILE A 633 -27.03 94.35 32.15
N GLN A 634 -26.90 94.62 33.45
CA GLN A 634 -27.16 95.93 34.01
C GLN A 634 -25.84 96.58 34.41
N SER A 635 -25.48 97.66 33.71
CA SER A 635 -24.32 98.49 34.01
C SER A 635 -24.75 99.93 34.29
N LYS A 636 -23.98 100.65 35.11
CA LYS A 636 -24.26 102.06 35.45
C LYS A 636 -24.03 103.01 34.27
N ARG A 637 -23.16 102.64 33.33
CA ARG A 637 -22.63 103.54 32.28
C ARG A 637 -22.86 103.05 30.85
N PHE A 638 -23.18 101.78 30.67
CA PHE A 638 -23.27 101.14 29.36
C PHE A 638 -24.57 100.37 29.23
N ARG A 639 -25.13 100.34 28.01
CA ARG A 639 -26.30 99.55 27.67
C ARG A 639 -25.88 98.32 26.87
N TYR A 640 -26.62 97.23 27.06
CA TYR A 640 -26.38 95.95 26.41
C TYR A 640 -27.71 95.35 25.97
N GLN A 641 -27.75 94.77 24.78
CA GLN A 641 -28.89 93.97 24.35
C GLN A 641 -28.93 92.64 25.11
N PRO A 642 -30.11 92.18 25.54
CA PRO A 642 -30.29 90.80 26.01
C PRO A 642 -29.81 89.79 24.97
N ARG A 643 -29.14 88.74 25.42
CA ARG A 643 -28.71 87.64 24.54
C ARG A 643 -29.32 86.32 24.96
N THR A 644 -29.72 85.52 23.99
CA THR A 644 -30.18 84.15 24.23
C THR A 644 -29.01 83.19 24.04
N VAL A 645 -28.85 82.26 24.99
CA VAL A 645 -27.76 81.29 25.04
C VAL A 645 -28.34 79.90 25.24
N SER A 646 -28.17 79.01 24.28
CA SER A 646 -28.58 77.61 24.39
C SER A 646 -27.40 76.75 24.83
N MET A 647 -27.59 75.97 25.90
CA MET A 647 -26.58 75.04 26.39
C MET A 647 -26.56 73.77 25.53
N SER A 648 -25.75 73.76 24.46
CA SER A 648 -25.58 72.59 23.57
C SER A 648 -24.46 71.63 23.98
N GLY A 649 -23.71 71.94 25.05
CA GLY A 649 -22.61 71.13 25.57
C GLY A 649 -22.27 71.46 27.04
N ASN A 650 -21.09 71.08 27.52
CA ASN A 650 -20.67 71.24 28.93
C ASN A 650 -20.14 72.66 29.25
N ALA A 651 -19.86 73.50 28.25
CA ALA A 651 -19.48 74.89 28.47
C ALA A 651 -19.90 75.76 27.28
N VAL A 652 -20.34 76.99 27.56
CA VAL A 652 -20.54 78.04 26.55
C VAL A 652 -19.75 79.27 26.96
N GLU A 653 -18.93 79.78 26.04
CA GLU A 653 -18.16 81.01 26.23
C GLU A 653 -18.74 82.14 25.36
N LEU A 654 -19.07 83.28 25.98
CA LEU A 654 -19.77 84.38 25.32
C LEU A 654 -19.33 85.75 25.83
N ASP A 655 -18.68 86.52 24.97
CA ASP A 655 -18.41 87.93 25.22
C ASP A 655 -19.57 88.81 24.78
N VAL A 656 -19.96 89.77 25.63
CA VAL A 656 -21.06 90.69 25.38
C VAL A 656 -20.55 92.13 25.38
N ILE A 657 -20.70 92.77 24.23
CA ILE A 657 -20.18 94.12 23.95
C ILE A 657 -21.31 95.14 24.10
N ALA A 658 -20.98 96.31 24.66
CA ALA A 658 -21.91 97.43 24.84
C ALA A 658 -22.44 97.98 23.52
N GLU A 659 -23.64 98.55 23.55
CA GLU A 659 -24.18 99.35 22.44
C GLU A 659 -23.36 100.64 22.24
N GLN A 660 -23.30 101.13 21.00
CA GLN A 660 -22.73 102.43 20.66
C GLN A 660 -23.56 103.59 21.23
#